data_AF-A0A6M6A4M2-F1
#
_entry.id   AF-A0A6M6A4M2-F1
#
_cell.length_a   1.000
_cell.length_b   1.000
_cell.length_c   1.000
_cell.angle_alpha   90.00
_cell.angle_beta   90.00
_cell.angle_gamma   90.00
#
_symmetry.space_group_name_H-M   'P 1'
#
loop_
_entity.id
_entity.type
_entity.pdbx_description
1 polymer ?
#
loop_
_entity_poly.entity_id
_entity_poly.type
_entity_poly.pdbx_seq_one_letter_code
_entity_poly.pdbx_strand_id
1 'polypeptide(L)'
;MNSDQKSLTQGWAAIAQGCQDALGWVDAVRSGSRRLDNEADKLNLSLLRTRNQANSLTLVARTPMTFGFFGISQAGKSYLISALAAGSNGSLEALYGERRVDFIKEVNPVGGGKEATGLVTRFTRQAPAAPAGYPVPLRLFSEIDLAKILANAWFNDFNHEQLSFQLDEARVEERLRPFLQRATQAKSYNGVSQEDVVALWDYLNASFRKSVEKLEHAYWPQVLKIAPALSPGERAELFSLLWGELPALTETYRSLANVLTKLNHARTVFAPLETLIDHSNGSIMNVDSLNRLGSSQDRHVEIRYWKEEQQIGSASLTQAELAALTTELIFPLAEVEADSVVEQVDLLDFPGYRGRLKITALEEAGREGLNPICQLLLRGKVAYLFERYTDNQEMNALVVCASSAKQSDVADVGPVLNRWVEKTQGKSAEERQGRNPGLFWAITMCDMRINSSLQLTTEQLKEGWEGMLHMTLLERFAQYDWLQQWAPGQAFNNCFLVRKPGLDNPFIDLKDGTEQERNKEACITERYRQKLDEMGSTFISAKNVLQHVTEPSKAWHAMLELNDGGMGRLTKALRGVAHLEFKLARLQQQLEQCREETGNRRLGRWYEKDGDGQLVKKQAIAKELWQGLSACSHSMGELINRLDLPTQELNNIYLSIRDRNPEPSNDGDSLAANAFTASPFGNNPFGDNPFGSDPFADAPAEIAVVDAPASTAQERVGQDDDFAHQAFKAWVAYLRELPQQAPQWRQLGMNSELINHLSEELITAATRLDLEGTLKRALAGQEQAGTRREHLMARQVLRAQLTMRDFIAWFGYLTLPPEKVPNSYVGEKNKVFLRQKPLMNDELPQLAAVAPQPGVSYLGDWLSALMSVVLDNAGHSATRDISVEHNRQLGQIISQLKQENMPC
;
A
#
# COMPACT_ATOMS: atom_id res chain seq x y z
N MET A 1 -2.26 22.26 -22.64
CA MET A 1 -3.16 21.19 -22.19
C MET A 1 -4.32 21.06 -23.17
N ASN A 2 -4.59 19.84 -23.66
CA ASN A 2 -5.74 19.55 -24.52
C ASN A 2 -7.06 19.45 -23.71
N SER A 3 -8.19 19.24 -24.39
CA SER A 3 -9.52 19.08 -23.76
C SER A 3 -9.55 17.94 -22.73
N ASP A 4 -8.97 16.80 -23.10
CA ASP A 4 -9.04 15.57 -22.31
C ASP A 4 -8.22 15.67 -21.02
N GLN A 5 -7.03 16.27 -21.10
CA GLN A 5 -6.23 16.62 -19.93
C GLN A 5 -7.00 17.55 -18.98
N LYS A 6 -7.70 18.56 -19.50
CA LYS A 6 -8.50 19.47 -18.68
C LYS A 6 -9.65 18.73 -18.00
N SER A 7 -10.39 17.92 -18.75
CA SER A 7 -11.52 17.13 -18.22
C SER A 7 -11.06 16.16 -17.13
N LEU A 8 -9.99 15.39 -17.36
CA LEU A 8 -9.42 14.47 -16.37
C LEU A 8 -8.85 15.19 -15.15
N THR A 9 -8.16 16.30 -15.36
CA THR A 9 -7.65 17.14 -14.26
C THR A 9 -8.80 17.62 -13.37
N GLN A 10 -9.88 18.11 -13.98
CA GLN A 10 -11.07 18.56 -13.25
C GLN A 10 -11.79 17.37 -12.58
N GLY A 11 -11.87 16.22 -13.25
CA GLY A 11 -12.49 15.00 -12.73
C GLY A 11 -11.79 14.50 -11.47
N TRP A 12 -10.46 14.38 -11.49
CA TRP A 12 -9.68 13.99 -10.31
C TRP A 12 -9.71 15.06 -9.22
N ALA A 13 -9.67 16.35 -9.57
CA ALA A 13 -9.83 17.43 -8.60
C ALA A 13 -11.21 17.40 -7.91
N ALA A 14 -12.27 17.06 -8.65
CA ALA A 14 -13.61 16.88 -8.09
C ALA A 14 -13.69 15.68 -7.13
N ILE A 15 -12.97 14.59 -7.41
CA ILE A 15 -12.81 13.47 -6.46
C ILE A 15 -12.14 13.96 -5.17
N ALA A 16 -11.00 14.65 -5.29
CA ALA A 16 -10.27 15.14 -4.13
C ALA A 16 -11.10 16.10 -3.26
N GLN A 17 -11.86 17.00 -3.90
CA GLN A 17 -12.75 17.93 -3.20
C GLN A 17 -13.94 17.19 -2.58
N GLY A 18 -14.62 16.30 -3.31
CA GLY A 18 -15.74 15.55 -2.75
C GLY A 18 -15.34 14.62 -1.60
N CYS A 19 -14.11 14.08 -1.60
CA CYS A 19 -13.57 13.38 -0.43
C CYS A 19 -13.36 14.33 0.77
N GLN A 20 -12.89 15.55 0.56
CA GLN A 20 -12.77 16.55 1.62
C GLN A 20 -14.14 16.94 2.19
N ASP A 21 -15.12 17.16 1.32
CA ASP A 21 -16.48 17.52 1.73
C ASP A 21 -17.13 16.34 2.48
N ALA A 22 -16.87 15.10 2.05
CA ALA A 22 -17.30 13.89 2.74
C ALA A 22 -16.67 13.74 4.13
N LEU A 23 -15.38 14.06 4.29
CA LEU A 23 -14.72 14.07 5.62
C LEU A 23 -15.43 15.05 6.57
N GLY A 24 -15.70 16.27 6.10
CA GLY A 24 -16.44 17.26 6.88
C GLY A 24 -17.87 16.81 7.22
N TRP A 25 -18.54 16.13 6.30
CA TRP A 25 -19.85 15.54 6.53
C TRP A 25 -19.81 14.43 7.60
N VAL A 26 -18.83 13.52 7.54
CA VAL A 26 -18.68 12.46 8.55
C VAL A 26 -18.49 13.07 9.93
N ASP A 27 -17.61 14.07 10.05
CA ASP A 27 -17.34 14.72 11.33
C ASP A 27 -18.57 15.45 11.90
N ALA A 28 -19.41 16.05 11.04
CA ALA A 28 -20.64 16.71 11.46
C ALA A 28 -21.77 15.74 11.88
N VAL A 29 -21.84 14.55 11.25
CA VAL A 29 -22.96 13.61 11.43
C VAL A 29 -22.65 12.52 12.46
N ARG A 30 -21.38 12.14 12.65
CA ARG A 30 -21.00 10.99 13.49
C ARG A 30 -21.54 11.09 14.92
N SER A 31 -21.55 12.27 15.54
CA SER A 31 -22.10 12.42 16.91
C SER A 31 -23.61 12.18 17.01
N GLY A 32 -24.35 12.37 15.91
CA GLY A 32 -25.80 12.17 15.84
C GLY A 32 -26.21 10.76 15.40
N SER A 33 -25.29 9.97 14.83
CA SER A 33 -25.57 8.63 14.32
C SER A 33 -24.56 7.62 14.86
N ARG A 34 -25.01 6.78 15.81
CA ARG A 34 -24.18 5.70 16.40
C ARG A 34 -23.63 4.76 15.33
N ARG A 35 -24.43 4.44 14.31
CA ARG A 35 -24.01 3.59 13.19
C ARG A 35 -22.86 4.21 12.39
N LEU A 36 -22.97 5.51 12.07
CA LEU A 36 -21.89 6.21 11.36
C LEU A 36 -20.64 6.32 12.23
N ASP A 37 -20.78 6.63 13.53
CA ASP A 37 -19.64 6.77 14.44
C ASP A 37 -18.82 5.48 14.59
N ASN A 38 -19.50 4.33 14.58
CA ASN A 38 -18.86 3.02 14.57
C ASN A 38 -17.96 2.82 13.34
N GLU A 39 -18.11 3.59 12.28
CA GLU A 39 -17.34 3.42 11.04
C GLU A 39 -16.58 4.65 10.58
N ALA A 40 -16.81 5.78 11.23
CA ALA A 40 -16.28 7.08 10.85
C ALA A 40 -14.76 7.03 10.65
N ASP A 41 -14.03 6.37 11.55
CA ASP A 41 -12.56 6.35 11.48
C ASP A 41 -12.04 5.54 10.27
N LYS A 42 -12.64 4.37 9.98
CA LYS A 42 -12.29 3.57 8.79
C LYS A 42 -12.71 4.28 7.51
N LEU A 43 -13.88 4.92 7.51
CA LEU A 43 -14.37 5.70 6.37
C LEU A 43 -13.46 6.89 6.08
N ASN A 44 -13.11 7.67 7.11
CA ASN A 44 -12.20 8.82 7.02
C ASN A 44 -10.84 8.39 6.48
N LEU A 45 -10.27 7.29 6.99
CA LEU A 45 -9.02 6.74 6.47
C LEU A 45 -9.13 6.41 4.98
N SER A 46 -10.22 5.77 4.53
CA SER A 46 -10.42 5.46 3.11
C SER A 46 -10.59 6.72 2.25
N LEU A 47 -11.27 7.74 2.76
CA LEU A 47 -11.48 9.02 2.07
C LEU A 47 -10.15 9.78 1.92
N LEU A 48 -9.32 9.79 2.95
CA LEU A 48 -7.96 10.37 2.89
C LEU A 48 -7.07 9.62 1.88
N ARG A 49 -7.14 8.28 1.84
CA ARG A 49 -6.45 7.46 0.82
C ARG A 49 -6.89 7.81 -0.60
N THR A 50 -8.21 7.87 -0.83
CA THR A 50 -8.76 8.27 -2.13
C THR A 50 -8.34 9.69 -2.50
N ARG A 51 -8.34 10.62 -1.54
CA ARG A 51 -7.90 12.00 -1.74
C ARG A 51 -6.42 12.08 -2.12
N ASN A 52 -5.55 11.33 -1.46
CA ASN A 52 -4.13 11.21 -1.81
C ASN A 52 -3.93 10.77 -3.27
N GLN A 53 -4.62 9.69 -3.66
CA GLN A 53 -4.61 9.21 -5.02
C GLN A 53 -5.11 10.27 -6.01
N ALA A 54 -6.23 10.91 -5.72
CA ALA A 54 -6.83 11.93 -6.57
C ALA A 54 -5.93 13.17 -6.73
N ASN A 55 -5.29 13.63 -5.66
CA ASN A 55 -4.32 14.73 -5.70
C ASN A 55 -3.12 14.39 -6.60
N SER A 56 -2.59 13.17 -6.48
CA SER A 56 -1.49 12.72 -7.34
C SER A 56 -1.91 12.63 -8.80
N LEU A 57 -3.05 11.99 -9.10
CA LEU A 57 -3.52 11.81 -10.47
C LEU A 57 -3.98 13.12 -11.12
N THR A 58 -4.42 14.10 -10.33
CA THR A 58 -4.66 15.48 -10.79
C THR A 58 -3.37 16.12 -11.32
N LEU A 59 -2.24 15.92 -10.61
CA LEU A 59 -0.94 16.42 -11.08
C LEU A 59 -0.46 15.65 -12.30
N VAL A 60 -0.55 14.32 -12.28
CA VAL A 60 -0.13 13.45 -13.39
C VAL A 60 -0.92 13.76 -14.66
N ALA A 61 -2.23 14.04 -14.58
CA ALA A 61 -3.03 14.42 -15.75
C ALA A 61 -2.50 15.67 -16.48
N ARG A 62 -1.80 16.57 -15.78
CA ARG A 62 -1.22 17.81 -16.33
C ARG A 62 0.15 17.62 -16.97
N THR A 63 0.87 16.56 -16.62
CA THR A 63 2.24 16.35 -17.10
C THR A 63 2.26 15.68 -18.48
N PRO A 64 3.35 15.84 -19.24
CA PRO A 64 3.60 15.04 -20.45
C PRO A 64 3.62 13.53 -20.17
N MET A 65 3.63 12.74 -21.24
CA MET A 65 3.94 11.32 -21.12
C MET A 65 5.35 11.16 -20.55
N THR A 66 5.56 10.20 -19.64
CA THR A 66 6.85 10.06 -18.95
C THR A 66 7.36 8.62 -19.00
N PHE A 67 8.60 8.43 -19.44
CA PHE A 67 9.29 7.15 -19.50
C PHE A 67 10.37 7.07 -18.41
N GLY A 68 10.21 6.13 -17.48
CA GLY A 68 11.24 5.81 -16.50
C GLY A 68 12.32 4.94 -17.11
N PHE A 69 13.58 5.29 -16.89
CA PHE A 69 14.73 4.44 -17.17
C PHE A 69 15.31 3.95 -15.85
N PHE A 70 15.24 2.65 -15.68
CA PHE A 70 15.60 1.96 -14.44
C PHE A 70 16.45 0.75 -14.76
N GLY A 71 17.24 0.27 -13.81
CA GLY A 71 17.92 -1.02 -13.94
C GLY A 71 19.39 -0.99 -13.58
N ILE A 72 19.95 -2.19 -13.57
CA ILE A 72 21.25 -2.49 -12.96
C ILE A 72 22.41 -2.15 -13.91
N SER A 73 22.16 -2.16 -15.23
CA SER A 73 23.14 -1.74 -16.22
C SER A 73 23.20 -0.21 -16.29
N GLN A 74 23.94 0.43 -15.38
CA GLN A 74 24.07 1.90 -15.37
C GLN A 74 24.67 2.44 -16.68
N ALA A 75 25.68 1.76 -17.22
CA ALA A 75 26.29 2.14 -18.51
C ALA A 75 25.32 1.92 -19.68
N GLY A 76 24.56 0.81 -19.68
CA GLY A 76 23.53 0.56 -20.70
C GLY A 76 22.41 1.58 -20.65
N LYS A 77 21.91 1.91 -19.46
CA LYS A 77 20.91 2.95 -19.21
C LYS A 77 21.37 4.32 -19.71
N SER A 78 22.59 4.73 -19.34
CA SER A 78 23.15 6.02 -19.76
C SER A 78 23.29 6.11 -21.29
N TYR A 79 23.68 5.00 -21.93
CA TYR A 79 23.72 4.89 -23.38
C TYR A 79 22.32 5.03 -24.01
N LEU A 80 21.33 4.29 -23.51
CA LEU A 80 19.95 4.35 -24.04
C LEU A 80 19.37 5.77 -23.96
N ILE A 81 19.53 6.45 -22.82
CA ILE A 81 19.05 7.83 -22.64
C ILE A 81 19.76 8.77 -23.60
N SER A 82 21.09 8.67 -23.71
CA SER A 82 21.87 9.51 -24.62
C SER A 82 21.48 9.28 -26.08
N ALA A 83 21.26 8.02 -26.48
CA ALA A 83 20.84 7.69 -27.85
C ALA A 83 19.42 8.18 -28.17
N LEU A 84 18.53 8.29 -27.17
CA LEU A 84 17.15 8.76 -27.36
C LEU A 84 16.99 10.28 -27.26
N ALA A 85 17.85 10.96 -26.49
CA ALA A 85 17.70 12.38 -26.14
C ALA A 85 18.82 13.28 -26.68
N ALA A 86 19.84 12.73 -27.34
CA ALA A 86 20.86 13.54 -28.00
C ALA A 86 20.27 14.43 -29.10
N GLY A 87 20.85 15.61 -29.28
CA GLY A 87 20.54 16.47 -30.42
C GLY A 87 21.16 15.96 -31.72
N SER A 88 20.96 16.70 -32.82
CA SER A 88 21.47 16.33 -34.15
C SER A 88 23.00 16.22 -34.24
N ASN A 89 23.71 16.83 -33.30
CA ASN A 89 25.16 16.71 -33.15
C ASN A 89 25.61 15.45 -32.39
N GLY A 90 24.67 14.58 -31.97
CA GLY A 90 24.93 13.37 -31.20
C GLY A 90 25.28 13.60 -29.72
N SER A 91 25.16 14.82 -29.21
CA SER A 91 25.45 15.18 -27.81
C SER A 91 24.18 15.47 -27.02
N LEU A 92 24.17 15.05 -25.75
CA LEU A 92 23.08 15.31 -24.81
C LEU A 92 23.33 16.63 -24.07
N GLU A 93 22.73 17.71 -24.58
CA GLU A 93 22.97 19.08 -24.09
C GLU A 93 21.70 19.70 -23.50
N ALA A 94 21.87 20.54 -22.47
CA ALA A 94 20.81 21.40 -21.94
C ALA A 94 21.05 22.87 -22.23
N LEU A 95 19.98 23.66 -22.27
CA LEU A 95 20.02 25.12 -22.32
C LEU A 95 19.55 25.71 -20.98
N TYR A 96 20.51 26.13 -20.15
CA TYR A 96 20.25 26.79 -18.86
C TYR A 96 20.43 28.31 -19.01
N GLY A 97 19.34 29.02 -19.22
CA GLY A 97 19.39 30.43 -19.61
C GLY A 97 19.97 30.55 -21.02
N GLU A 98 21.12 31.22 -21.17
CA GLU A 98 21.81 31.34 -22.47
C GLU A 98 22.95 30.31 -22.63
N ARG A 99 23.29 29.57 -21.58
CA ARG A 99 24.43 28.65 -21.61
C ARG A 99 24.00 27.24 -21.99
N ARG A 100 24.66 26.68 -23.02
CA ARG A 100 24.62 25.25 -23.32
C ARG A 100 25.54 24.47 -22.38
N VAL A 101 25.07 23.33 -21.90
CA VAL A 101 25.78 22.48 -20.93
C VAL A 101 25.66 21.01 -21.35
N ASP A 102 26.79 20.32 -21.48
CA ASP A 102 26.82 18.90 -21.83
C ASP A 102 26.58 18.02 -20.58
N PHE A 103 25.59 17.11 -20.66
CA PHE A 103 25.24 16.27 -19.52
C PHE A 103 26.39 15.35 -19.09
N ILE A 104 27.05 14.70 -20.05
CA ILE A 104 28.08 13.70 -19.79
C ILE A 104 29.41 14.38 -19.46
N LYS A 105 29.72 15.54 -20.03
CA LYS A 105 31.02 16.19 -19.78
C LYS A 105 31.00 17.10 -18.56
N GLU A 106 29.92 17.84 -18.34
CA GLU A 106 29.87 18.91 -17.33
C GLU A 106 28.97 18.58 -16.13
N VAL A 107 27.85 17.87 -16.30
CA VAL A 107 26.90 17.61 -15.19
C VAL A 107 27.19 16.31 -14.46
N ASN A 108 27.46 15.23 -15.19
CA ASN A 108 27.71 13.89 -14.66
C ASN A 108 28.88 13.19 -15.40
N PRO A 109 30.13 13.65 -15.20
CA PRO A 109 31.32 13.11 -15.87
C PRO A 109 31.59 11.63 -15.63
N VAL A 110 31.76 10.88 -16.73
CA VAL A 110 32.26 9.50 -16.72
C VAL A 110 33.73 9.47 -16.28
N GLY A 111 34.04 8.67 -15.26
CA GLY A 111 35.43 8.41 -14.83
C GLY A 111 35.83 8.99 -13.47
N GLY A 112 34.94 9.67 -12.75
CA GLY A 112 35.23 10.14 -11.39
C GLY A 112 35.28 9.05 -10.31
N GLY A 113 34.87 7.81 -10.62
CA GLY A 113 34.81 6.69 -9.66
C GLY A 113 33.80 6.86 -8.51
N LYS A 114 33.08 7.99 -8.48
CA LYS A 114 32.17 8.37 -7.40
C LYS A 114 30.72 8.33 -7.89
N GLU A 115 29.85 7.83 -7.03
CA GLU A 115 28.45 7.56 -7.32
C GLU A 115 27.62 8.86 -7.36
N ALA A 116 26.46 8.82 -8.02
CA ALA A 116 25.50 9.92 -8.01
C ALA A 116 24.82 10.09 -6.64
N THR A 117 24.47 11.33 -6.26
CA THR A 117 23.75 11.74 -5.01
C THR A 117 22.32 11.19 -4.86
N GLY A 118 21.91 10.27 -5.72
CA GLY A 118 20.61 9.62 -5.63
C GLY A 118 19.45 10.57 -5.92
N LEU A 119 19.49 11.33 -7.02
CA LEU A 119 18.37 12.14 -7.53
C LEU A 119 17.93 11.65 -8.91
N VAL A 120 16.68 11.94 -9.31
CA VAL A 120 16.17 11.65 -10.66
C VAL A 120 16.52 12.79 -11.62
N THR A 121 16.98 12.49 -12.83
CA THR A 121 17.16 13.53 -13.86
C THR A 121 16.03 13.45 -14.88
N ARG A 122 15.26 14.54 -15.05
CA ARG A 122 14.22 14.65 -16.07
C ARG A 122 14.75 15.36 -17.30
N PHE A 123 14.89 14.63 -18.40
CA PHE A 123 15.16 15.18 -19.72
C PHE A 123 13.84 15.59 -20.36
N THR A 124 13.67 16.89 -20.60
CA THR A 124 12.39 17.42 -21.10
C THR A 124 12.60 18.58 -22.05
N ARG A 125 11.69 18.72 -23.01
CA ARG A 125 11.52 19.93 -23.82
C ARG A 125 10.83 21.05 -23.05
N GLN A 126 10.04 20.71 -22.03
CA GLN A 126 9.16 21.62 -21.29
C GLN A 126 9.73 21.90 -19.90
N ALA A 127 10.59 22.89 -19.79
CA ALA A 127 11.11 23.35 -18.50
C ALA A 127 10.32 24.56 -17.96
N PRO A 128 10.21 24.68 -16.62
CA PRO A 128 9.60 25.84 -16.00
C PRO A 128 10.43 27.10 -16.28
N ALA A 129 9.76 28.25 -16.36
CA ALA A 129 10.45 29.54 -16.46
C ALA A 129 11.29 29.78 -15.20
N ALA A 130 12.59 29.97 -15.40
CA ALA A 130 13.57 30.15 -14.32
C ALA A 130 13.85 31.64 -14.05
N PRO A 131 13.99 32.06 -12.78
CA PRO A 131 14.43 33.41 -12.43
C PRO A 131 15.83 33.73 -12.97
N ALA A 132 16.07 34.99 -13.33
CA ALA A 132 17.38 35.44 -13.80
C ALA A 132 18.49 35.14 -12.78
N GLY A 133 19.60 34.55 -13.24
CA GLY A 133 20.72 34.12 -12.40
C GLY A 133 20.56 32.76 -11.71
N TYR A 134 19.38 32.15 -11.77
CA TYR A 134 19.09 30.85 -11.13
C TYR A 134 18.46 29.90 -12.15
N PRO A 135 19.20 29.47 -13.18
CA PRO A 135 18.60 28.78 -14.32
C PRO A 135 18.27 27.31 -14.04
N VAL A 136 18.74 26.71 -12.94
CA VAL A 136 18.61 25.26 -12.67
C VAL A 136 17.36 24.97 -11.85
N PRO A 137 16.29 24.38 -12.42
CA PRO A 137 15.08 24.03 -11.67
C PRO A 137 15.26 22.67 -10.99
N LEU A 138 14.99 22.63 -9.69
CA LEU A 138 15.06 21.44 -8.86
C LEU A 138 13.72 21.20 -8.17
N ARG A 139 13.26 19.95 -8.12
CA ARG A 139 12.13 19.55 -7.26
C ARG A 139 12.64 18.99 -5.94
N LEU A 140 11.96 19.36 -4.85
CA LEU A 140 12.32 18.95 -3.51
C LEU A 140 11.38 17.88 -2.94
N PHE A 141 11.91 17.11 -2.00
CA PHE A 141 11.13 16.20 -1.17
C PHE A 141 10.22 17.00 -0.24
N SER A 142 9.04 16.44 0.03
CA SER A 142 8.19 16.92 1.13
C SER A 142 8.76 16.47 2.48
N GLU A 143 8.26 17.04 3.57
CA GLU A 143 8.71 16.63 4.91
C GLU A 143 8.38 15.15 5.19
N ILE A 144 7.22 14.68 4.75
CA ILE A 144 6.82 13.29 4.93
C ILE A 144 7.66 12.31 4.10
N ASP A 145 8.19 12.75 2.96
CA ASP A 145 9.15 11.96 2.19
C ASP A 145 10.44 11.71 3.00
N LEU A 146 10.87 12.67 3.82
CA LEU A 146 12.03 12.49 4.70
C LEU A 146 11.78 11.39 5.74
N ALA A 147 10.57 11.35 6.34
CA ALA A 147 10.20 10.29 7.27
C ALA A 147 10.23 8.90 6.59
N LYS A 148 9.73 8.80 5.35
CA LYS A 148 9.76 7.55 4.58
C LYS A 148 11.18 7.12 4.22
N ILE A 149 12.05 8.05 3.84
CA ILE A 149 13.46 7.79 3.53
C ILE A 149 14.21 7.25 4.76
N LEU A 150 14.04 7.88 5.91
CA LEU A 150 14.72 7.47 7.15
C LEU A 150 14.18 6.14 7.67
N ALA A 151 12.87 5.93 7.62
CA ALA A 151 12.27 4.64 7.95
C ALA A 151 12.74 3.54 6.99
N ASN A 152 12.83 3.81 5.68
CA ASN A 152 13.37 2.86 4.71
C ASN A 152 14.81 2.46 5.04
N ALA A 153 15.67 3.43 5.37
CA ALA A 153 17.04 3.18 5.77
C ALA A 153 17.11 2.33 7.04
N TRP A 154 16.30 2.65 8.06
CA TRP A 154 16.21 1.85 9.29
C TRP A 154 15.81 0.40 8.99
N PHE A 155 14.68 0.18 8.32
CA PHE A 155 14.13 -1.16 8.12
C PHE A 155 14.94 -2.04 7.16
N ASN A 156 15.62 -1.44 6.18
CA ASN A 156 16.35 -2.22 5.18
C ASN A 156 17.84 -2.35 5.46
N ASP A 157 18.47 -1.33 6.03
CA ASP A 157 19.92 -1.31 6.22
C ASP A 157 20.36 -1.83 7.59
N PHE A 158 19.46 -1.93 8.59
CA PHE A 158 19.78 -2.53 9.89
C PHE A 158 19.35 -4.00 9.99
N ASN A 159 20.06 -4.78 10.81
CA ASN A 159 19.70 -6.16 11.12
C ASN A 159 18.83 -6.25 12.39
N HIS A 160 17.50 -6.20 12.22
CA HIS A 160 16.54 -6.22 13.33
C HIS A 160 16.53 -7.51 14.16
N GLU A 161 17.08 -8.61 13.65
CA GLU A 161 17.19 -9.85 14.43
C GLU A 161 18.28 -9.75 15.51
N GLN A 162 19.25 -8.85 15.32
CA GLN A 162 20.40 -8.66 16.21
C GLN A 162 20.29 -7.38 17.04
N LEU A 163 19.31 -6.52 16.77
CA LEU A 163 19.08 -5.29 17.50
C LEU A 163 18.26 -5.52 18.77
N SER A 164 18.59 -4.77 19.82
CA SER A 164 17.83 -4.76 21.07
C SER A 164 16.58 -3.88 21.03
N PHE A 165 16.43 -3.04 19.99
CA PHE A 165 15.27 -2.19 19.84
C PHE A 165 14.02 -3.04 19.55
N GLN A 166 13.04 -2.96 20.45
CA GLN A 166 11.74 -3.57 20.27
C GLN A 166 10.66 -2.50 20.31
N LEU A 167 9.74 -2.62 19.38
CA LEU A 167 8.55 -1.80 19.34
C LEU A 167 7.48 -2.51 20.17
N ASP A 168 7.12 -1.91 21.30
CA ASP A 168 6.09 -2.40 22.23
C ASP A 168 5.09 -1.28 22.56
N GLU A 169 3.96 -1.67 23.15
CA GLU A 169 2.86 -0.76 23.43
C GLU A 169 3.24 0.32 24.45
N ALA A 170 4.01 -0.05 25.48
CA ALA A 170 4.48 0.87 26.51
C ALA A 170 5.33 2.01 25.92
N ARG A 171 6.23 1.68 25.00
CA ARG A 171 7.07 2.66 24.31
C ARG A 171 6.27 3.53 23.34
N VAL A 172 5.28 2.97 22.65
CA VAL A 172 4.35 3.73 21.82
C VAL A 172 3.60 4.77 22.66
N GLU A 173 3.06 4.35 23.82
CA GLU A 173 2.32 5.24 24.72
C GLU A 173 3.24 6.33 25.31
N GLU A 174 4.44 5.95 25.77
CA GLU A 174 5.44 6.88 26.30
C GLU A 174 5.76 7.99 25.29
N ARG A 175 5.88 7.63 24.00
CA ARG A 175 6.15 8.59 22.93
C ARG A 175 4.96 9.45 22.55
N LEU A 176 3.74 8.94 22.63
CA LEU A 176 2.54 9.73 22.32
C LEU A 176 2.17 10.70 23.45
N ARG A 177 2.38 10.31 24.70
CA ARG A 177 1.92 11.02 25.91
C ARG A 177 2.21 12.54 25.90
N PRO A 178 3.41 13.02 25.52
CA PRO A 178 3.71 14.46 25.50
C PRO A 178 2.85 15.27 24.51
N PHE A 179 2.29 14.61 23.50
CA PHE A 179 1.61 15.26 22.38
C PHE A 179 0.08 15.11 22.41
N LEU A 180 -0.48 14.21 23.22
CA LEU A 180 -1.93 13.95 23.25
C LEU A 180 -2.75 15.20 23.60
N GLN A 181 -2.21 16.11 24.42
CA GLN A 181 -2.87 17.38 24.76
C GLN A 181 -2.75 18.46 23.68
N ARG A 182 -1.97 18.22 22.61
CA ARG A 182 -1.78 19.18 21.51
C ARG A 182 -2.89 19.13 20.47
N ALA A 183 -3.64 18.03 20.40
CA ALA A 183 -4.75 17.86 19.45
C ALA A 183 -5.81 18.99 19.51
N THR A 184 -5.92 19.67 20.66
CA THR A 184 -6.88 20.75 20.92
C THR A 184 -6.32 22.15 20.71
N GLN A 185 -5.03 22.31 20.39
CA GLN A 185 -4.40 23.62 20.20
C GLN A 185 -4.54 24.09 18.74
N ALA A 186 -5.07 25.30 18.54
CA ALA A 186 -5.41 25.86 17.22
C ALA A 186 -4.21 26.26 16.32
N LYS A 187 -2.98 25.86 16.67
CA LYS A 187 -1.79 26.24 15.90
C LYS A 187 -1.51 25.19 14.83
N SER A 188 -1.90 25.48 13.60
CA SER A 188 -1.54 24.65 12.44
C SER A 188 -0.11 24.98 12.00
N TYR A 189 0.70 23.95 11.77
CA TYR A 189 2.00 24.08 11.15
C TYR A 189 1.95 23.46 9.75
N ASN A 190 2.55 24.13 8.77
CA ASN A 190 2.70 23.58 7.43
C ASN A 190 3.67 22.39 7.42
N GLY A 191 3.65 21.61 6.34
CA GLY A 191 4.64 20.57 6.03
C GLY A 191 4.14 19.12 6.10
N VAL A 192 3.23 18.82 7.03
CA VAL A 192 2.64 17.47 7.18
C VAL A 192 1.13 17.60 7.38
N SER A 193 0.35 17.13 6.42
CA SER A 193 -1.11 17.05 6.52
C SER A 193 -1.60 15.67 7.02
N GLN A 194 -2.91 15.51 7.22
CA GLN A 194 -3.50 14.21 7.54
C GLN A 194 -3.28 13.20 6.39
N GLU A 195 -3.39 13.67 5.15
CA GLU A 195 -3.10 12.88 3.96
C GLU A 195 -1.64 12.41 3.94
N ASP A 196 -0.70 13.28 4.30
CA ASP A 196 0.71 12.90 4.40
C ASP A 196 0.93 11.79 5.43
N VAL A 197 0.30 11.88 6.61
CA VAL A 197 0.35 10.82 7.63
C VAL A 197 -0.21 9.51 7.08
N VAL A 198 -1.35 9.53 6.38
CA VAL A 198 -1.92 8.34 5.74
C VAL A 198 -0.96 7.78 4.68
N ALA A 199 -0.29 8.64 3.90
CA ALA A 199 0.68 8.20 2.90
C ALA A 199 1.93 7.57 3.54
N LEU A 200 2.36 8.04 4.71
CA LEU A 200 3.43 7.41 5.50
C LEU A 200 2.98 6.07 6.08
N TRP A 201 1.77 6.02 6.64
CA TRP A 201 1.18 4.79 7.18
C TRP A 201 1.08 3.71 6.10
N ASP A 202 0.46 4.03 4.95
CA ASP A 202 0.30 3.08 3.84
C ASP A 202 1.66 2.63 3.28
N TYR A 203 2.64 3.53 3.22
CA TYR A 203 3.99 3.19 2.79
C TYR A 203 4.61 2.13 3.71
N LEU A 204 4.57 2.35 5.03
CA LEU A 204 5.16 1.45 6.00
C LEU A 204 4.40 0.12 6.09
N ASN A 205 3.07 0.15 6.01
CA ASN A 205 2.26 -1.07 5.98
C ASN A 205 2.51 -1.90 4.71
N ALA A 206 2.73 -1.26 3.56
CA ALA A 206 3.00 -1.97 2.31
C ALA A 206 4.42 -2.56 2.28
N SER A 207 5.41 -1.84 2.80
CA SER A 207 6.82 -2.23 2.70
C SER A 207 7.34 -3.02 3.91
N PHE A 208 6.79 -2.79 5.11
CA PHE A 208 7.33 -3.28 6.39
C PHE A 208 6.26 -3.83 7.36
N ARG A 209 5.14 -4.35 6.83
CA ARG A 209 3.94 -4.76 7.61
C ARG A 209 4.25 -5.43 8.95
N LYS A 210 5.07 -6.48 8.94
CA LYS A 210 5.42 -7.27 10.15
C LYS A 210 6.12 -6.43 11.22
N SER A 211 6.91 -5.44 10.82
CA SER A 211 7.68 -4.59 11.73
C SER A 211 6.84 -3.46 12.34
N VAL A 212 5.75 -3.06 11.68
CA VAL A 212 4.93 -1.90 12.07
C VAL A 212 3.51 -2.25 12.50
N GLU A 213 3.10 -3.52 12.47
CA GLU A 213 1.73 -3.96 12.81
C GLU A 213 1.27 -3.49 14.20
N LYS A 214 2.19 -3.41 15.17
CA LYS A 214 1.90 -2.92 16.53
C LYS A 214 1.54 -1.43 16.58
N LEU A 215 1.89 -0.66 15.55
CA LEU A 215 1.52 0.76 15.44
C LEU A 215 0.08 0.94 14.94
N GLU A 216 -0.56 -0.09 14.38
CA GLU A 216 -1.82 0.01 13.63
C GLU A 216 -2.98 0.57 14.46
N HIS A 217 -3.15 0.10 15.70
CA HIS A 217 -4.33 0.42 16.51
C HIS A 217 -4.10 1.59 17.48
N ALA A 218 -2.91 1.71 18.08
CA ALA A 218 -2.64 2.71 19.11
C ALA A 218 -2.00 3.99 18.56
N TYR A 219 -1.03 3.85 17.65
CA TYR A 219 -0.19 4.96 17.21
C TYR A 219 -0.85 5.75 16.07
N TRP A 220 -1.15 5.11 14.94
CA TRP A 220 -1.62 5.82 13.75
C TRP A 220 -2.91 6.61 13.94
N PRO A 221 -3.95 6.12 14.64
CA PRO A 221 -5.18 6.89 14.84
C PRO A 221 -4.96 8.19 15.64
N GLN A 222 -3.97 8.22 16.53
CA GLN A 222 -3.60 9.42 17.29
C GLN A 222 -2.73 10.35 16.45
N VAL A 223 -1.69 9.82 15.83
CA VAL A 223 -0.74 10.56 14.96
C VAL A 223 -1.48 11.29 13.84
N LEU A 224 -2.49 10.65 13.24
CA LEU A 224 -3.35 11.25 12.22
C LEU A 224 -4.01 12.55 12.70
N LYS A 225 -4.35 12.65 13.99
CA LYS A 225 -4.98 13.83 14.60
C LYS A 225 -3.96 14.87 15.03
N ILE A 226 -2.83 14.45 15.63
CA ILE A 226 -1.88 15.37 16.26
C ILE A 226 -0.80 15.90 15.31
N ALA A 227 -0.28 15.09 14.38
CA ALA A 227 0.92 15.46 13.62
C ALA A 227 0.80 16.78 12.84
N PRO A 228 -0.35 17.13 12.23
CA PRO A 228 -0.52 18.42 11.55
C PRO A 228 -0.45 19.66 12.47
N ALA A 229 -0.67 19.48 13.77
CA ALA A 229 -0.62 20.55 14.77
C ALA A 229 0.75 20.67 15.47
N LEU A 230 1.70 19.79 15.16
CA LEU A 230 3.02 19.79 15.78
C LEU A 230 4.03 20.58 14.95
N SER A 231 5.01 21.20 15.62
CA SER A 231 6.15 21.83 14.95
C SER A 231 7.08 20.78 14.32
N PRO A 232 7.96 21.15 13.35
CA PRO A 232 8.93 20.22 12.76
C PRO A 232 9.80 19.48 13.79
N GLY A 233 10.19 20.17 14.87
CA GLY A 233 10.97 19.60 15.96
C GLY A 233 10.19 18.56 16.78
N GLU A 234 8.90 18.82 17.05
CA GLU A 234 8.01 17.88 17.74
C GLU A 234 7.66 16.68 16.84
N ARG A 235 7.48 16.90 15.53
CA ARG A 235 7.28 15.80 14.56
C ARG A 235 8.49 14.88 14.46
N ALA A 236 9.70 15.42 14.58
CA ALA A 236 10.92 14.62 14.64
C ALA A 236 10.89 13.63 15.81
N GLU A 237 10.49 14.10 17.00
CA GLU A 237 10.36 13.24 18.19
C GLU A 237 9.21 12.24 18.05
N LEU A 238 8.06 12.68 17.52
CA LEU A 238 6.91 11.81 17.29
C LEU A 238 7.27 10.64 16.35
N PHE A 239 7.86 10.94 15.20
CA PHE A 239 8.22 9.94 14.19
C PHE A 239 9.47 9.13 14.52
N SER A 240 10.17 9.44 15.63
CA SER A 240 11.42 8.77 16.01
C SER A 240 11.29 7.24 16.16
N LEU A 241 10.10 6.76 16.54
CA LEU A 241 9.77 5.33 16.59
C LEU A 241 9.98 4.60 15.27
N LEU A 242 9.87 5.31 14.14
CA LEU A 242 9.98 4.74 12.79
C LEU A 242 11.42 4.45 12.36
N TRP A 243 12.41 4.94 13.12
CA TRP A 243 13.83 4.73 12.87
C TRP A 243 14.61 4.34 14.13
N GLY A 244 13.95 3.58 15.02
CA GLY A 244 14.59 3.00 16.20
C GLY A 244 14.98 4.01 17.27
N GLU A 245 14.40 5.21 17.23
CA GLU A 245 14.69 6.33 18.13
C GLU A 245 16.17 6.75 18.11
N LEU A 246 16.88 6.47 17.02
CA LEU A 246 18.28 6.83 16.86
C LEU A 246 18.42 8.37 16.83
N PRO A 247 19.12 8.99 17.81
CA PRO A 247 19.17 10.45 17.93
C PRO A 247 19.71 11.14 16.67
N ALA A 248 20.69 10.52 16.01
CA ALA A 248 21.30 11.07 14.80
C ALA A 248 20.33 11.11 13.60
N LEU A 249 19.45 10.11 13.45
CA LEU A 249 18.42 10.11 12.41
C LEU A 249 17.31 11.11 12.75
N THR A 250 16.92 11.21 14.02
CA THR A 250 15.95 12.22 14.50
C THR A 250 16.45 13.64 14.24
N GLU A 251 17.73 13.93 14.51
CA GLU A 251 18.32 15.24 14.24
C GLU A 251 18.43 15.52 12.74
N THR A 252 18.72 14.49 11.93
CA THR A 252 18.74 14.62 10.47
C THR A 252 17.36 15.01 9.93
N TYR A 253 16.29 14.34 10.38
CA TYR A 253 14.92 14.71 10.05
C TYR A 253 14.64 16.16 10.45
N ARG A 254 14.92 16.51 11.71
CA ARG A 254 14.66 17.84 12.27
C ARG A 254 15.34 18.94 11.47
N SER A 255 16.63 18.76 11.17
CA SER A 255 17.43 19.73 10.41
C SER A 255 16.84 19.96 9.02
N LEU A 256 16.60 18.88 8.26
CA LEU A 256 16.06 18.97 6.90
C LEU A 256 14.62 19.50 6.86
N ALA A 257 13.77 19.12 7.83
CA ALA A 257 12.41 19.66 7.96
C ALA A 257 12.40 21.17 8.26
N ASN A 258 13.36 21.65 9.07
CA ASN A 258 13.55 23.09 9.29
C ASN A 258 14.01 23.82 8.03
N VAL A 259 14.86 23.20 7.19
CA VAL A 259 15.21 23.77 5.88
C VAL A 259 13.97 23.87 4.99
N LEU A 260 13.13 22.84 4.90
CA LEU A 260 11.87 22.90 4.16
C LEU A 260 10.93 23.99 4.70
N THR A 261 10.89 24.20 6.02
CA THR A 261 10.12 25.29 6.65
C THR A 261 10.63 26.66 6.20
N LYS A 262 11.96 26.87 6.11
CA LYS A 262 12.56 28.12 5.58
C LYS A 262 12.17 28.38 4.12
N LEU A 263 11.93 27.32 3.35
CA LEU A 263 11.48 27.37 1.95
C LEU A 263 9.96 27.45 1.81
N ASN A 264 9.22 27.64 2.90
CA ASN A 264 7.76 27.58 2.93
C ASN A 264 7.21 26.30 2.29
N HIS A 265 7.93 25.19 2.44
CA HIS A 265 7.64 23.90 1.83
C HIS A 265 7.44 23.95 0.29
N ALA A 266 8.13 24.87 -0.38
CA ALA A 266 8.10 24.98 -1.84
C ALA A 266 8.58 23.68 -2.51
N ARG A 267 7.78 23.16 -3.44
CA ARG A 267 8.11 21.93 -4.19
C ARG A 267 9.17 22.14 -5.27
N THR A 268 9.35 23.39 -5.72
CA THR A 268 10.28 23.73 -6.80
C THR A 268 11.14 24.91 -6.37
N VAL A 269 12.45 24.74 -6.56
CA VAL A 269 13.46 25.76 -6.30
C VAL A 269 14.35 25.93 -7.54
N PHE A 270 15.05 27.05 -7.59
CA PHE A 270 15.90 27.45 -8.69
C PHE A 270 17.28 27.78 -8.15
N ALA A 271 18.29 27.09 -8.65
CA ALA A 271 19.66 27.18 -8.18
C ALA A 271 20.59 27.82 -9.24
N PRO A 272 21.72 28.41 -8.81
CA PRO A 272 22.79 28.84 -9.72
C PRO A 272 23.36 27.64 -10.48
N LEU A 273 23.86 27.87 -11.70
CA LEU A 273 24.37 26.79 -12.57
C LEU A 273 25.60 26.10 -11.96
N GLU A 274 26.38 26.85 -11.17
CA GLU A 274 27.58 26.38 -10.48
C GLU A 274 27.28 25.22 -9.51
N THR A 275 26.03 25.04 -9.09
CA THR A 275 25.61 23.89 -8.27
C THR A 275 25.71 22.55 -8.99
N LEU A 276 25.70 22.56 -10.33
CA LEU A 276 25.82 21.37 -11.18
C LEU A 276 27.25 21.15 -11.71
N ILE A 277 27.90 22.22 -12.18
CA ILE A 277 29.11 22.12 -13.01
C ILE A 277 30.42 22.35 -12.25
N ASP A 278 30.39 22.96 -11.06
CA ASP A 278 31.59 23.26 -10.29
C ASP A 278 32.04 22.04 -9.46
N HIS A 279 32.68 21.08 -10.12
CA HIS A 279 33.19 19.87 -9.47
C HIS A 279 34.28 20.13 -8.42
N SER A 280 34.93 21.30 -8.46
CA SER A 280 36.02 21.65 -7.54
C SER A 280 35.51 21.99 -6.14
N ASN A 281 34.41 22.74 -6.07
CA ASN A 281 33.74 23.08 -4.81
C ASN A 281 32.59 22.12 -4.47
N GLY A 282 32.28 21.20 -5.39
CA GLY A 282 31.29 20.13 -5.25
C GLY A 282 30.09 20.35 -6.17
N SER A 283 29.49 19.25 -6.63
CA SER A 283 28.24 19.25 -7.42
C SER A 283 27.12 18.54 -6.67
N ILE A 284 25.87 19.02 -6.78
CA ILE A 284 24.71 18.30 -6.23
C ILE A 284 24.50 16.93 -6.88
N MET A 285 25.20 16.62 -7.98
CA MET A 285 25.19 15.30 -8.64
C MET A 285 26.20 14.32 -8.02
N ASN A 286 27.22 14.79 -7.29
CA ASN A 286 28.29 13.97 -6.72
C ASN A 286 28.06 13.66 -5.23
N VAL A 287 28.11 12.37 -4.85
CA VAL A 287 27.97 11.87 -3.47
C VAL A 287 28.84 12.60 -2.44
N ASP A 288 30.00 13.13 -2.84
CA ASP A 288 30.87 13.94 -1.96
C ASP A 288 30.13 15.12 -1.32
N SER A 289 29.20 15.75 -2.06
CA SER A 289 28.41 16.87 -1.54
C SER A 289 27.53 16.43 -0.38
N LEU A 290 26.94 15.23 -0.45
CA LEU A 290 26.11 14.70 0.65
C LEU A 290 26.97 14.39 1.88
N ASN A 291 28.20 13.88 1.72
CA ASN A 291 29.08 13.57 2.86
C ASN A 291 29.40 14.79 3.74
N ARG A 292 29.20 16.01 3.24
CA ARG A 292 29.38 17.27 3.99
C ARG A 292 28.14 17.69 4.77
N LEU A 293 27.05 16.92 4.75
CA LEU A 293 25.83 17.25 5.49
C LEU A 293 26.11 17.42 6.98
N GLY A 294 25.72 18.57 7.54
CA GLY A 294 25.98 18.95 8.93
C GLY A 294 27.39 19.47 9.20
N SER A 295 28.26 19.57 8.18
CA SER A 295 29.60 20.17 8.31
C SER A 295 29.55 21.69 8.17
N SER A 296 30.31 22.39 9.01
CA SER A 296 30.50 23.85 8.91
C SER A 296 31.37 24.28 7.73
N GLN A 297 32.02 23.34 7.03
CA GLN A 297 32.88 23.59 5.88
C GLN A 297 32.14 23.51 4.53
N ASP A 298 30.83 23.21 4.55
CA ASP A 298 30.06 23.12 3.32
C ASP A 298 29.74 24.51 2.74
N ARG A 299 29.62 24.61 1.41
CA ARG A 299 29.38 25.90 0.75
C ARG A 299 27.91 26.29 0.86
N HIS A 300 27.67 27.57 1.08
CA HIS A 300 26.33 28.15 1.00
C HIS A 300 25.93 28.45 -0.45
N VAL A 301 24.69 28.16 -0.77
CA VAL A 301 24.05 28.37 -2.06
C VAL A 301 22.80 29.21 -1.83
N GLU A 302 22.76 30.37 -2.48
CA GLU A 302 21.54 31.15 -2.59
C GLU A 302 20.62 30.50 -3.63
N ILE A 303 19.34 30.33 -3.30
CA ILE A 303 18.34 29.81 -4.23
C ILE A 303 17.12 30.73 -4.30
N ARG A 304 16.31 30.53 -5.33
CA ARG A 304 14.98 31.12 -5.47
C ARG A 304 13.92 30.03 -5.40
N TYR A 305 12.74 30.35 -4.93
CA TYR A 305 11.61 29.41 -4.89
C TYR A 305 10.29 30.14 -5.12
N TRP A 306 9.29 29.42 -5.62
CA TRP A 306 7.96 29.98 -5.77
C TRP A 306 7.21 29.96 -4.45
N LYS A 307 6.65 31.10 -4.04
CA LYS A 307 5.65 31.22 -2.98
C LYS A 307 4.24 31.02 -3.56
N GLU A 308 3.26 30.90 -2.67
CA GLU A 308 1.84 31.02 -3.05
C GLU A 308 1.65 32.36 -3.80
N GLU A 309 0.84 32.37 -4.88
CA GLU A 309 0.60 33.53 -5.78
C GLU A 309 1.75 33.94 -6.75
N GLN A 310 2.65 33.03 -7.13
CA GLN A 310 3.76 33.29 -8.08
C GLN A 310 4.79 34.35 -7.62
N GLN A 311 4.79 34.73 -6.35
CA GLN A 311 5.86 35.56 -5.80
C GLN A 311 7.15 34.74 -5.64
N ILE A 312 8.31 35.35 -5.86
CA ILE A 312 9.61 34.67 -5.75
C ILE A 312 10.20 34.92 -4.35
N GLY A 313 10.40 33.84 -3.59
CA GLY A 313 11.19 33.84 -2.36
C GLY A 313 12.67 33.62 -2.63
N SER A 314 13.51 33.92 -1.64
CA SER A 314 14.94 33.59 -1.62
C SER A 314 15.33 32.96 -0.30
N ALA A 315 16.29 32.04 -0.34
CA ALA A 315 16.85 31.43 0.86
C ALA A 315 18.30 31.01 0.61
N SER A 316 19.08 30.99 1.70
CA SER A 316 20.42 30.44 1.74
C SER A 316 20.40 29.09 2.43
N LEU A 317 21.00 28.08 1.81
CA LEU A 317 21.18 26.74 2.37
C LEU A 317 22.55 26.20 2.01
N THR A 318 23.00 25.15 2.68
CA THR A 318 24.24 24.49 2.26
C THR A 318 24.00 23.63 1.02
N GLN A 319 25.06 23.34 0.27
CA GLN A 319 24.95 22.46 -0.88
C GLN A 319 24.54 21.03 -0.50
N ALA A 320 25.03 20.51 0.62
CA ALA A 320 24.65 19.21 1.14
C ALA A 320 23.15 19.16 1.49
N GLU A 321 22.59 20.22 2.08
CA GLU A 321 21.15 20.34 2.33
C GLU A 321 20.37 20.34 1.00
N LEU A 322 20.86 21.06 -0.01
CA LEU A 322 20.22 21.10 -1.33
C LEU A 322 20.25 19.72 -1.99
N ALA A 323 21.42 19.06 -1.96
CA ALA A 323 21.60 17.72 -2.50
C ALA A 323 20.75 16.68 -1.74
N ALA A 324 20.60 16.80 -0.42
CA ALA A 324 19.77 15.92 0.39
C ALA A 324 18.28 16.07 0.04
N LEU A 325 17.79 17.30 -0.07
CA LEU A 325 16.37 17.59 -0.33
C LEU A 325 15.96 17.43 -1.80
N THR A 326 16.89 17.49 -2.75
CA THR A 326 16.56 17.42 -4.18
C THR A 326 16.08 16.03 -4.57
N THR A 327 14.84 15.92 -5.01
CA THR A 327 14.24 14.71 -5.57
C THR A 327 14.54 14.56 -7.06
N GLU A 328 14.44 15.67 -7.80
CA GLU A 328 14.52 15.68 -9.26
C GLU A 328 15.27 16.91 -9.77
N LEU A 329 16.17 16.70 -10.72
CA LEU A 329 16.81 17.73 -11.54
C LEU A 329 16.06 17.85 -12.88
N ILE A 330 15.60 19.05 -13.24
CA ILE A 330 15.00 19.31 -14.55
C ILE A 330 16.10 19.71 -15.54
N PHE A 331 16.34 18.86 -16.55
CA PHE A 331 17.33 19.05 -17.60
C PHE A 331 16.65 19.47 -18.92
N PRO A 332 16.60 20.78 -19.24
CA PRO A 332 15.94 21.31 -20.43
C PRO A 332 16.75 20.99 -21.68
N LEU A 333 16.28 20.05 -22.52
CA LEU A 333 16.98 19.67 -23.75
C LEU A 333 17.23 20.89 -24.65
N ALA A 334 18.48 21.12 -25.04
CA ALA A 334 18.88 22.26 -25.88
C ALA A 334 18.33 22.15 -27.30
N GLU A 335 18.20 20.92 -27.79
CA GLU A 335 17.69 20.58 -29.12
C GLU A 335 16.82 19.33 -29.02
N VAL A 336 15.70 19.33 -29.73
CA VAL A 336 14.79 18.19 -29.83
C VAL A 336 14.48 17.99 -31.30
N GLU A 337 14.93 16.88 -31.86
CA GLU A 337 14.67 16.54 -33.26
C GLU A 337 13.17 16.30 -33.49
N ALA A 338 12.67 16.72 -34.65
CA ALA A 338 11.30 16.43 -35.07
C ALA A 338 11.09 14.91 -35.20
N ASP A 339 9.93 14.41 -34.79
CA ASP A 339 9.56 12.98 -34.82
C ASP A 339 10.42 12.08 -33.88
N SER A 340 11.21 12.68 -33.00
CA SER A 340 11.91 11.97 -31.92
C SER A 340 10.95 11.58 -30.79
N VAL A 341 11.29 10.56 -30.01
CA VAL A 341 10.46 10.13 -28.86
C VAL A 341 10.36 11.23 -27.80
N VAL A 342 11.44 12.00 -27.62
CA VAL A 342 11.54 13.08 -26.62
C VAL A 342 10.77 14.35 -27.00
N GLU A 343 10.18 14.40 -28.19
CA GLU A 343 9.29 15.49 -28.59
C GLU A 343 7.99 15.49 -27.76
N GLN A 344 7.46 14.31 -27.45
CA GLN A 344 6.18 14.14 -26.75
C GLN A 344 6.32 13.53 -25.35
N VAL A 345 7.52 13.06 -25.00
CA VAL A 345 7.79 12.28 -23.80
C VAL A 345 8.94 12.88 -23.00
N ASP A 346 8.77 12.96 -21.68
CA ASP A 346 9.86 13.22 -20.75
C ASP A 346 10.58 11.91 -20.39
N LEU A 347 11.91 11.90 -20.41
CA LEU A 347 12.69 10.75 -19.94
C LEU A 347 13.14 10.99 -18.49
N LEU A 348 12.95 10.01 -17.63
CA LEU A 348 13.41 10.02 -16.25
C LEU A 348 14.55 9.05 -16.06
N ASP A 349 15.72 9.57 -15.69
CA ASP A 349 16.86 8.76 -15.29
C ASP A 349 16.84 8.51 -13.78
N PHE A 350 16.58 7.27 -13.38
CA PHE A 350 16.61 6.89 -11.96
C PHE A 350 18.03 6.48 -11.54
N PRO A 351 18.50 6.87 -10.35
CA PRO A 351 19.80 6.45 -9.86
C PRO A 351 19.85 4.91 -9.70
N GLY A 352 21.05 4.34 -9.82
CA GLY A 352 21.24 2.90 -9.67
C GLY A 352 20.92 2.44 -8.25
N TYR A 353 20.18 1.35 -8.12
CA TYR A 353 19.86 0.73 -6.83
C TYR A 353 21.13 0.24 -6.12
N ARG A 354 21.10 0.24 -4.79
CA ARG A 354 22.23 -0.18 -3.96
C ARG A 354 21.85 -1.39 -3.11
N GLY A 355 22.81 -2.28 -2.88
CA GLY A 355 22.67 -3.35 -1.88
C GLY A 355 22.46 -2.78 -0.47
N ARG A 356 21.91 -3.58 0.44
CA ARG A 356 21.64 -3.17 1.83
C ARG A 356 22.76 -3.59 2.77
N LEU A 357 23.09 -2.74 3.75
CA LEU A 357 24.27 -2.94 4.59
C LEU A 357 24.10 -4.04 5.66
N LYS A 358 22.90 -4.19 6.21
CA LYS A 358 22.57 -5.10 7.32
C LYS A 358 23.46 -4.89 8.56
N ILE A 359 23.63 -3.64 8.96
CA ILE A 359 24.44 -3.21 10.11
C ILE A 359 23.74 -3.45 11.45
N THR A 360 24.54 -3.53 12.51
CA THR A 360 24.03 -3.58 13.90
C THR A 360 24.29 -2.29 14.69
N ALA A 361 25.24 -1.48 14.24
CA ALA A 361 25.60 -0.21 14.84
C ALA A 361 25.79 0.86 13.74
N LEU A 362 25.46 2.11 14.07
CA LEU A 362 25.48 3.23 13.12
C LEU A 362 26.87 3.43 12.50
N GLU A 363 27.92 3.26 13.30
CA GLU A 363 29.32 3.47 12.91
C GLU A 363 29.75 2.56 11.76
N GLU A 364 29.13 1.37 11.65
CA GLU A 364 29.42 0.41 10.58
C GLU A 364 29.03 0.93 9.19
N ALA A 365 28.10 1.89 9.10
CA ALA A 365 27.74 2.51 7.82
C ALA A 365 28.81 3.48 7.29
N GLY A 366 29.70 3.99 8.15
CA GLY A 366 30.73 4.99 7.81
C GLY A 366 32.10 4.41 7.46
N ARG A 367 32.18 3.14 7.03
CA ARG A 367 33.46 2.53 6.62
C ARG A 367 34.16 3.41 5.57
N GLU A 368 35.49 3.43 5.62
CA GLU A 368 36.36 4.23 4.73
C GLU A 368 36.33 5.77 4.98
N GLY A 369 35.92 6.21 6.17
CA GLY A 369 35.93 7.64 6.54
C GLY A 369 34.75 8.43 6.00
N LEU A 370 33.72 7.74 5.50
CA LEU A 370 32.47 8.32 5.02
C LEU A 370 31.54 8.62 6.20
N ASN A 371 30.69 9.65 6.06
CA ASN A 371 29.71 9.97 7.09
C ASN A 371 28.61 8.88 7.13
N PRO A 372 28.43 8.16 8.25
CA PRO A 372 27.48 7.04 8.33
C PRO A 372 26.03 7.46 8.02
N ILE A 373 25.61 8.63 8.51
CA ILE A 373 24.27 9.18 8.28
C ILE A 373 24.04 9.46 6.80
N CYS A 374 25.07 9.98 6.12
CA CYS A 374 24.99 10.27 4.69
C CYS A 374 24.85 8.99 3.87
N GLN A 375 25.55 7.91 4.26
CA GLN A 375 25.44 6.61 3.60
C GLN A 375 24.03 6.01 3.75
N LEU A 376 23.46 6.09 4.96
CA LEU A 376 22.09 5.63 5.21
C LEU A 376 21.05 6.48 4.46
N LEU A 377 21.18 7.81 4.52
CA LEU A 377 20.30 8.75 3.83
C LEU A 377 20.31 8.50 2.32
N LEU A 378 21.49 8.30 1.72
CA LEU A 378 21.65 8.03 0.30
C LEU A 378 21.00 6.70 -0.13
N ARG A 379 21.19 5.62 0.64
CA ARG A 379 20.55 4.31 0.36
C ARG A 379 19.04 4.39 0.49
N GLY A 380 18.54 5.02 1.56
CA GLY A 380 17.11 5.26 1.76
C GLY A 380 16.51 6.10 0.62
N LYS A 381 17.21 7.17 0.22
CA LYS A 381 16.79 8.09 -0.85
C LYS A 381 16.71 7.41 -2.21
N VAL A 382 17.75 6.68 -2.61
CA VAL A 382 17.79 5.95 -3.89
C VAL A 382 16.64 4.94 -4.00
N ALA A 383 16.37 4.19 -2.93
CA ALA A 383 15.28 3.23 -2.92
C ALA A 383 13.91 3.91 -2.94
N TYR A 384 13.72 4.92 -2.08
CA TYR A 384 12.45 5.61 -1.98
C TYR A 384 12.07 6.36 -3.25
N LEU A 385 13.04 6.89 -4.02
CA LEU A 385 12.75 7.61 -5.26
C LEU A 385 11.90 6.80 -6.24
N PHE A 386 12.30 5.56 -6.53
CA PHE A 386 11.54 4.74 -7.47
C PHE A 386 10.14 4.42 -6.91
N GLU A 387 10.04 4.13 -5.61
CA GLU A 387 8.79 3.84 -4.91
C GLU A 387 7.84 5.06 -4.93
N ARG A 388 8.36 6.27 -4.70
CA ARG A 388 7.60 7.53 -4.76
C ARG A 388 6.99 7.74 -6.14
N TYR A 389 7.78 7.61 -7.20
CA TYR A 389 7.32 7.79 -8.57
C TYR A 389 6.31 6.71 -9.00
N THR A 390 6.45 5.50 -8.45
CA THR A 390 5.49 4.42 -8.61
C THR A 390 4.16 4.71 -7.90
N ASP A 391 4.22 5.14 -6.65
CA ASP A 391 3.05 5.40 -5.82
C ASP A 391 2.24 6.59 -6.32
N ASN A 392 2.94 7.64 -6.76
CA ASN A 392 2.32 8.82 -7.35
C ASN A 392 1.90 8.61 -8.81
N GLN A 393 2.29 7.49 -9.44
CA GLN A 393 2.08 7.19 -10.86
C GLN A 393 2.64 8.25 -11.81
N GLU A 394 3.80 8.82 -11.44
CA GLU A 394 4.52 9.82 -12.24
C GLU A 394 5.31 9.17 -13.41
N MET A 395 5.39 7.83 -13.45
CA MET A 395 5.96 7.06 -14.56
C MET A 395 4.85 6.29 -15.28
N ASN A 396 4.72 6.50 -16.59
CA ASN A 396 3.65 5.90 -17.38
C ASN A 396 4.12 4.67 -18.18
N ALA A 397 5.38 4.69 -18.62
CA ALA A 397 6.09 3.52 -19.12
C ALA A 397 7.45 3.40 -18.45
N LEU A 398 8.03 2.21 -18.47
CA LEU A 398 9.28 1.88 -17.79
C LEU A 398 10.17 1.02 -18.68
N VAL A 399 11.42 1.46 -18.86
CA VAL A 399 12.47 0.71 -19.51
C VAL A 399 13.41 0.17 -18.44
N VAL A 400 13.44 -1.14 -18.28
CA VAL A 400 14.36 -1.83 -17.36
C VAL A 400 15.60 -2.29 -18.12
N CYS A 401 16.75 -1.81 -17.70
CA CYS A 401 18.05 -2.07 -18.31
C CYS A 401 18.78 -3.20 -17.57
N ALA A 402 18.88 -4.36 -18.22
CA ALA A 402 19.63 -5.52 -17.73
C ALA A 402 20.93 -5.68 -18.53
N SER A 403 22.02 -6.12 -17.90
CA SER A 403 23.27 -6.42 -18.61
C SER A 403 23.27 -7.88 -19.06
N SER A 404 23.57 -8.16 -20.32
CA SER A 404 23.77 -9.54 -20.82
C SER A 404 25.06 -10.20 -20.33
N ALA A 405 25.94 -9.44 -19.67
CA ALA A 405 27.28 -9.87 -19.28
C ALA A 405 27.52 -9.91 -17.77
N LYS A 406 26.72 -9.19 -16.97
CA LYS A 406 26.86 -9.14 -15.51
C LYS A 406 25.53 -9.46 -14.83
N GLN A 407 25.59 -10.38 -13.88
CA GLN A 407 24.49 -10.64 -12.96
C GLN A 407 24.32 -9.45 -12.02
N SER A 408 23.08 -9.16 -11.65
CA SER A 408 22.81 -8.13 -10.67
C SER A 408 23.12 -8.60 -9.26
N ASP A 409 23.63 -7.69 -8.45
CA ASP A 409 23.95 -7.82 -7.04
C ASP A 409 22.80 -7.36 -6.10
N VAL A 410 21.77 -6.66 -6.61
CA VAL A 410 20.71 -6.08 -5.76
C VAL A 410 19.43 -6.92 -5.72
N ALA A 411 19.23 -7.76 -4.71
CA ALA A 411 18.07 -8.65 -4.62
C ALA A 411 16.68 -7.94 -4.55
N ASP A 412 16.63 -6.74 -3.96
CA ASP A 412 15.37 -6.08 -3.57
C ASP A 412 14.58 -5.41 -4.71
N VAL A 413 14.99 -5.59 -5.96
CA VAL A 413 14.34 -4.95 -7.13
C VAL A 413 12.99 -5.60 -7.49
N GLY A 414 12.82 -6.89 -7.19
CA GLY A 414 11.61 -7.67 -7.49
C GLY A 414 10.31 -7.03 -7.00
N PRO A 415 10.14 -6.83 -5.68
CA PRO A 415 8.92 -6.30 -5.10
C PRO A 415 8.57 -4.90 -5.62
N VAL A 416 9.60 -4.08 -5.84
CA VAL A 416 9.48 -2.70 -6.29
C VAL A 416 8.91 -2.66 -7.71
N LEU A 417 9.43 -3.49 -8.63
CA LEU A 417 8.90 -3.59 -9.99
C LEU A 417 7.49 -4.18 -10.03
N ASN A 418 7.21 -5.19 -9.20
CA ASN A 418 5.86 -5.77 -9.11
C ASN A 418 4.82 -4.71 -8.71
N ARG A 419 5.12 -3.91 -7.68
CA ARG A 419 4.27 -2.79 -7.25
C ARG A 419 4.03 -1.78 -8.38
N TRP A 420 5.03 -1.50 -9.20
CA TRP A 420 4.87 -0.62 -10.36
C TRP A 420 3.94 -1.21 -11.42
N VAL A 421 4.09 -2.50 -11.75
CA VAL A 421 3.20 -3.18 -12.70
C VAL A 421 1.76 -3.14 -12.20
N GLU A 422 1.52 -3.50 -10.94
CA GLU A 422 0.19 -3.49 -10.33
C GLU A 422 -0.48 -2.12 -10.34
N LYS A 423 0.26 -1.05 -9.98
CA LYS A 423 -0.29 0.31 -9.90
C LYS A 423 -0.52 0.94 -11.27
N THR A 424 0.44 0.80 -12.19
CA THR A 424 0.42 1.54 -13.46
C THR A 424 -0.17 0.74 -14.61
N GLN A 425 0.23 -0.53 -14.76
CA GLN A 425 -0.19 -1.39 -15.87
C GLN A 425 -1.50 -2.11 -15.54
N GLY A 426 -1.68 -2.57 -14.31
CA GLY A 426 -2.87 -3.31 -13.86
C GLY A 426 -2.48 -4.55 -13.08
N LYS A 427 -3.32 -4.94 -12.12
CA LYS A 427 -3.00 -6.02 -11.17
C LYS A 427 -3.11 -7.40 -11.81
N SER A 428 -4.17 -7.63 -12.59
CA SER A 428 -4.44 -8.92 -13.23
C SER A 428 -4.11 -8.92 -14.72
N ALA A 429 -4.04 -10.12 -15.30
CA ALA A 429 -3.82 -10.30 -16.73
C ALA A 429 -4.98 -9.70 -17.56
N GLU A 430 -6.21 -9.80 -17.05
CA GLU A 430 -7.42 -9.27 -17.68
C GLU A 430 -7.39 -7.75 -17.73
N GLU A 431 -6.94 -7.07 -16.65
CA GLU A 431 -6.80 -5.61 -16.67
C GLU A 431 -5.79 -5.15 -17.73
N ARG A 432 -4.70 -5.91 -17.93
CA ARG A 432 -3.63 -5.59 -18.87
C ARG A 432 -3.96 -5.94 -20.32
N GLN A 433 -4.96 -6.79 -20.55
CA GLN A 433 -5.37 -7.23 -21.89
C GLN A 433 -5.78 -6.04 -22.77
N GLY A 434 -5.45 -6.12 -24.07
CA GLY A 434 -5.87 -5.12 -25.08
C GLY A 434 -5.06 -3.82 -25.08
N ARG A 435 -4.06 -3.67 -24.20
CA ARG A 435 -3.14 -2.53 -24.18
C ARG A 435 -1.71 -2.97 -24.51
N ASN A 436 -0.98 -2.08 -25.17
CA ASN A 436 0.45 -2.28 -25.37
C ASN A 436 1.17 -2.28 -24.01
N PRO A 437 2.14 -3.19 -23.77
CA PRO A 437 2.89 -3.20 -22.53
C PRO A 437 3.66 -1.89 -22.34
N GLY A 438 3.44 -1.20 -21.21
CA GLY A 438 4.26 -0.07 -20.80
C GLY A 438 5.60 -0.48 -20.17
N LEU A 439 5.85 -1.79 -19.96
CA LEU A 439 7.11 -2.32 -19.45
C LEU A 439 7.98 -2.81 -20.61
N PHE A 440 9.21 -2.32 -20.71
CA PHE A 440 10.19 -2.69 -21.73
C PHE A 440 11.42 -3.28 -21.04
N TRP A 441 11.87 -4.46 -21.49
CA TRP A 441 13.08 -5.09 -20.96
C TRP A 441 14.24 -4.95 -21.93
N ALA A 442 15.14 -4.01 -21.70
CA ALA A 442 16.31 -3.77 -22.53
C ALA A 442 17.50 -4.60 -22.02
N ILE A 443 17.85 -5.66 -22.74
CA ILE A 443 19.06 -6.45 -22.52
C ILE A 443 20.21 -5.73 -23.25
N THR A 444 21.02 -5.03 -22.46
CA THR A 444 22.13 -4.19 -22.91
C THR A 444 23.47 -4.91 -22.83
N MET A 445 24.52 -4.33 -23.42
CA MET A 445 25.89 -4.90 -23.48
C MET A 445 25.99 -6.17 -24.34
N CYS A 446 25.14 -6.29 -25.35
CA CYS A 446 25.18 -7.42 -26.27
C CYS A 446 26.52 -7.53 -27.02
N ASP A 447 27.29 -6.44 -27.20
CA ASP A 447 28.64 -6.51 -27.78
C ASP A 447 29.57 -7.43 -26.97
N MET A 448 29.61 -7.25 -25.65
CA MET A 448 30.41 -8.09 -24.75
C MET A 448 29.94 -9.54 -24.81
N ARG A 449 28.62 -9.74 -24.90
CA ARG A 449 28.05 -11.08 -24.98
C ARG A 449 28.45 -11.80 -26.26
N ILE A 450 28.31 -11.14 -27.42
CA ILE A 450 28.73 -11.67 -28.71
C ILE A 450 30.22 -11.99 -28.68
N ASN A 451 31.04 -11.03 -28.24
CA ASN A 451 32.49 -11.18 -28.18
C ASN A 451 32.91 -12.39 -27.32
N SER A 452 32.35 -12.52 -26.12
CA SER A 452 32.60 -13.68 -25.23
C SER A 452 32.15 -15.02 -25.82
N SER A 453 31.20 -14.98 -26.77
CA SER A 453 30.59 -16.17 -27.36
C SER A 453 31.30 -16.63 -28.64
N LEU A 454 32.22 -15.84 -29.20
CA LEU A 454 32.87 -16.12 -30.50
C LEU A 454 33.64 -17.46 -30.53
N GLN A 455 34.08 -17.96 -29.38
CA GLN A 455 34.86 -19.20 -29.25
C GLN A 455 34.06 -20.38 -28.67
N LEU A 456 32.77 -20.20 -28.37
CA LEU A 456 31.94 -21.25 -27.75
C LEU A 456 31.44 -22.27 -28.77
N THR A 457 31.19 -23.51 -28.34
CA THR A 457 30.55 -24.55 -29.17
C THR A 457 29.03 -24.34 -29.29
N THR A 458 28.37 -25.00 -30.24
CA THR A 458 26.92 -24.92 -30.43
C THR A 458 26.13 -25.26 -29.16
N GLU A 459 26.55 -26.28 -28.42
CA GLU A 459 25.92 -26.70 -27.16
C GLU A 459 26.07 -25.62 -26.08
N GLN A 460 27.27 -25.06 -25.94
CA GLN A 460 27.55 -23.97 -25.00
C GLN A 460 26.76 -22.70 -25.35
N LEU A 461 26.53 -22.42 -26.63
CA LEU A 461 25.67 -21.31 -27.07
C LEU A 461 24.22 -21.51 -26.62
N LYS A 462 23.66 -22.72 -26.83
CA LYS A 462 22.29 -23.05 -26.40
C LYS A 462 22.10 -22.85 -24.90
N GLU A 463 23.00 -23.41 -24.09
CA GLU A 463 22.98 -23.22 -22.63
C GLU A 463 23.20 -21.75 -22.25
N GLY A 464 24.08 -21.07 -22.98
CA GLY A 464 24.35 -19.67 -22.80
C GLY A 464 23.09 -18.81 -22.92
N TRP A 465 22.30 -18.97 -23.98
CA TRP A 465 21.10 -18.14 -24.21
C TRP A 465 20.05 -18.35 -23.12
N GLU A 466 19.85 -19.59 -22.68
CA GLU A 466 18.99 -19.90 -21.54
C GLU A 466 19.50 -19.23 -20.26
N GLY A 467 20.81 -19.35 -19.99
CA GLY A 467 21.47 -18.70 -18.85
C GLY A 467 21.38 -17.17 -18.90
N MET A 468 21.43 -16.56 -20.10
CA MET A 468 21.28 -15.11 -20.27
C MET A 468 19.89 -14.65 -19.84
N LEU A 469 18.83 -15.28 -20.32
CA LEU A 469 17.46 -14.91 -19.95
C LEU A 469 17.16 -15.26 -18.49
N HIS A 470 17.73 -16.35 -17.99
CA HIS A 470 17.63 -16.69 -16.58
C HIS A 470 18.25 -15.60 -15.70
N MET A 471 19.50 -15.22 -15.96
CA MET A 471 20.24 -14.20 -15.23
C MET A 471 19.61 -12.79 -15.36
N THR A 472 19.14 -12.44 -16.56
CA THR A 472 18.64 -11.09 -16.83
C THR A 472 17.17 -10.89 -16.49
N LEU A 473 16.39 -11.96 -16.31
CA LEU A 473 14.94 -11.86 -16.12
C LEU A 473 14.39 -12.92 -15.16
N LEU A 474 14.56 -14.21 -15.42
CA LEU A 474 13.79 -15.24 -14.70
C LEU A 474 14.18 -15.40 -13.23
N GLU A 475 15.48 -15.40 -12.91
CA GLU A 475 15.99 -15.69 -11.57
C GLU A 475 15.31 -14.87 -10.47
N ARG A 476 14.97 -13.62 -10.80
CA ARG A 476 14.45 -12.63 -9.84
C ARG A 476 12.96 -12.35 -9.99
N PHE A 477 12.38 -12.67 -11.14
CA PHE A 477 11.02 -12.27 -11.47
C PHE A 477 10.10 -13.44 -11.80
N ALA A 478 10.60 -14.68 -11.87
CA ALA A 478 9.81 -15.88 -12.19
C ALA A 478 8.63 -16.11 -11.25
N GLN A 479 8.74 -15.70 -9.99
CA GLN A 479 7.70 -15.82 -8.98
C GLN A 479 6.54 -14.83 -9.12
N TYR A 480 6.65 -13.82 -9.99
CA TYR A 480 5.58 -12.83 -10.17
C TYR A 480 4.66 -13.19 -11.33
N ASP A 481 3.36 -13.09 -11.08
CA ASP A 481 2.31 -13.48 -12.03
C ASP A 481 2.40 -12.72 -13.36
N TRP A 482 2.78 -11.44 -13.34
CA TRP A 482 2.86 -10.62 -14.56
C TRP A 482 3.90 -11.13 -15.57
N LEU A 483 4.94 -11.84 -15.12
CA LEU A 483 5.95 -12.38 -16.02
C LEU A 483 5.43 -13.62 -16.75
N GLN A 484 4.73 -14.50 -16.02
CA GLN A 484 4.17 -15.74 -16.56
C GLN A 484 2.88 -15.51 -17.36
N GLN A 485 2.08 -14.52 -16.95
CA GLN A 485 0.78 -14.21 -17.53
C GLN A 485 0.57 -12.68 -17.56
N TRP A 486 1.23 -12.04 -18.52
CA TRP A 486 1.05 -10.61 -18.78
C TRP A 486 -0.39 -10.32 -19.22
N ALA A 487 -0.89 -11.13 -20.15
CA ALA A 487 -2.28 -11.18 -20.60
C ALA A 487 -2.77 -12.64 -20.56
N PRO A 488 -4.10 -12.92 -20.61
CA PRO A 488 -4.61 -14.28 -20.54
C PRO A 488 -3.97 -15.19 -21.60
N GLY A 489 -3.27 -16.25 -21.15
CA GLY A 489 -2.55 -17.18 -22.02
C GLY A 489 -1.26 -16.66 -22.66
N GLN A 490 -0.76 -15.47 -22.26
CA GLN A 490 0.43 -14.86 -22.83
C GLN A 490 1.42 -14.41 -21.73
N ALA A 491 2.63 -14.98 -21.76
CA ALA A 491 3.75 -14.53 -20.94
C ALA A 491 4.26 -13.15 -21.37
N PHE A 492 4.91 -12.43 -20.46
CA PHE A 492 5.56 -11.16 -20.79
C PHE A 492 6.69 -11.39 -21.81
N ASN A 493 6.60 -10.75 -22.97
CA ASN A 493 7.53 -10.97 -24.08
C ASN A 493 8.10 -9.68 -24.70
N ASN A 494 8.04 -8.57 -23.97
CA ASN A 494 8.48 -7.26 -24.43
C ASN A 494 9.98 -7.02 -24.14
N CYS A 495 10.84 -7.96 -24.52
CA CYS A 495 12.30 -7.89 -24.37
C CYS A 495 13.00 -7.45 -25.67
N PHE A 496 14.05 -6.63 -25.53
CA PHE A 496 14.82 -6.04 -26.60
C PHE A 496 16.31 -6.28 -26.38
N LEU A 497 17.03 -6.58 -27.46
CA LEU A 497 18.49 -6.72 -27.45
C LEU A 497 19.11 -5.40 -27.90
N VAL A 498 20.08 -4.88 -27.13
CA VAL A 498 20.73 -3.61 -27.43
C VAL A 498 22.24 -3.71 -27.25
N ARG A 499 22.97 -3.26 -28.26
CA ARG A 499 24.42 -3.12 -28.27
C ARG A 499 24.80 -1.65 -28.48
N LYS A 500 26.04 -1.28 -28.18
CA LYS A 500 26.57 0.08 -28.36
C LYS A 500 27.43 0.11 -29.62
N PRO A 501 26.96 0.74 -30.72
CA PRO A 501 27.74 0.85 -31.94
C PRO A 501 29.03 1.64 -31.77
N GLY A 502 30.00 1.37 -32.65
CA GLY A 502 31.27 2.09 -32.71
C GLY A 502 32.27 1.71 -31.61
N LEU A 503 31.99 0.64 -30.87
CA LEU A 503 32.98 -0.02 -30.00
C LEU A 503 33.89 -0.91 -30.85
N ASP A 504 35.18 -0.85 -30.57
CA ASP A 504 36.18 -1.76 -31.18
C ASP A 504 35.91 -3.20 -30.71
N ASN A 505 35.34 -4.00 -31.62
CA ASN A 505 34.97 -5.38 -31.38
C ASN A 505 35.45 -6.25 -32.55
N PRO A 506 35.92 -7.48 -32.29
CA PRO A 506 36.51 -8.33 -33.32
C PRO A 506 35.54 -8.77 -34.43
N PHE A 507 34.23 -8.62 -34.23
CA PHE A 507 33.19 -9.02 -35.18
C PHE A 507 32.62 -7.88 -36.02
N ILE A 508 33.09 -6.63 -35.82
CA ILE A 508 32.68 -5.45 -36.59
C ILE A 508 33.93 -4.71 -37.05
N ASP A 509 34.01 -4.44 -38.35
CA ASP A 509 35.05 -3.58 -38.91
C ASP A 509 34.57 -2.12 -38.87
N LEU A 510 35.40 -1.23 -38.32
CA LEU A 510 35.15 0.22 -38.30
C LEU A 510 35.69 0.88 -39.57
N LYS A 511 35.13 2.05 -39.94
CA LYS A 511 35.59 2.81 -41.09
C LYS A 511 36.96 3.45 -40.84
N ASP A 512 37.86 3.31 -41.81
CA ASP A 512 39.07 4.12 -41.88
C ASP A 512 38.73 5.52 -42.42
N GLY A 513 39.04 6.59 -41.68
CA GLY A 513 38.66 7.96 -42.07
C GLY A 513 39.06 9.05 -41.08
N THR A 514 38.45 10.23 -41.24
CA THR A 514 38.61 11.39 -40.33
C THR A 514 38.19 11.06 -38.89
N GLU A 515 38.60 11.84 -37.87
CA GLU A 515 38.26 11.57 -36.45
C GLU A 515 36.76 11.35 -36.19
N GLN A 516 35.87 11.99 -36.97
CA GLN A 516 34.42 11.83 -36.86
C GLN A 516 33.86 10.55 -37.52
N GLU A 517 34.60 9.95 -38.45
CA GLU A 517 34.18 8.74 -39.18
C GLU A 517 34.80 7.46 -38.61
N ARG A 518 35.92 7.59 -37.88
CA ARG A 518 36.74 6.48 -37.38
C ARG A 518 36.01 5.50 -36.44
N ASN A 519 34.91 5.95 -35.83
CA ASN A 519 34.08 5.14 -34.93
C ASN A 519 32.77 4.67 -35.57
N LYS A 520 32.56 4.88 -36.88
CA LYS A 520 31.38 4.36 -37.59
C LYS A 520 31.63 2.94 -38.08
N GLU A 521 30.60 2.11 -37.98
CA GLU A 521 30.68 0.70 -38.36
C GLU A 521 30.54 0.57 -39.88
N ALA A 522 31.47 -0.17 -40.49
CA ALA A 522 31.53 -0.38 -41.93
C ALA A 522 30.82 -1.67 -42.35
N CYS A 523 31.19 -2.79 -41.73
CA CYS A 523 30.62 -4.11 -42.00
C CYS A 523 30.85 -5.09 -40.84
N ILE A 524 30.13 -6.21 -40.87
CA ILE A 524 30.44 -7.37 -40.03
C ILE A 524 31.70 -8.04 -40.60
N THR A 525 32.67 -8.34 -39.73
CA THR A 525 33.93 -8.98 -40.11
C THR A 525 33.67 -10.37 -40.70
N GLU A 526 34.10 -10.60 -41.95
CA GLU A 526 33.75 -11.80 -42.71
C GLU A 526 34.15 -13.12 -42.02
N ARG A 527 35.29 -13.11 -41.30
CA ARG A 527 35.77 -14.23 -40.49
C ARG A 527 34.72 -14.77 -39.50
N TYR A 528 33.87 -13.89 -38.97
CA TYR A 528 32.90 -14.24 -37.93
C TYR A 528 31.46 -14.38 -38.43
N ARG A 529 31.21 -14.15 -39.74
CA ARG A 529 29.86 -14.20 -40.32
C ARG A 529 29.15 -15.54 -40.06
N GLN A 530 29.80 -16.67 -40.41
CA GLN A 530 29.24 -18.00 -40.17
C GLN A 530 28.97 -18.26 -38.68
N LYS A 531 29.83 -17.77 -37.80
CA LYS A 531 29.66 -17.94 -36.35
C LYS A 531 28.49 -17.12 -35.81
N LEU A 532 28.28 -15.91 -36.32
CA LEU A 532 27.12 -15.07 -35.99
C LEU A 532 25.81 -15.67 -36.49
N ASP A 533 25.81 -16.31 -37.66
CA ASP A 533 24.64 -17.05 -38.17
C ASP A 533 24.31 -18.25 -37.27
N GLU A 534 25.33 -18.99 -36.82
CA GLU A 534 25.19 -20.08 -35.86
C GLU A 534 24.62 -19.57 -34.52
N MET A 535 25.16 -18.47 -33.98
CA MET A 535 24.63 -17.81 -32.78
C MET A 535 23.17 -17.39 -32.96
N GLY A 536 22.82 -16.79 -34.09
CA GLY A 536 21.44 -16.40 -34.40
C GLY A 536 20.50 -17.61 -34.42
N SER A 537 20.90 -18.71 -35.07
CA SER A 537 20.09 -19.93 -35.16
C SER A 537 19.86 -20.58 -33.80
N THR A 538 20.88 -20.59 -32.93
CA THR A 538 20.77 -21.13 -31.56
C THR A 538 19.97 -20.21 -30.66
N PHE A 539 20.07 -18.89 -30.83
CA PHE A 539 19.29 -17.91 -30.08
C PHE A 539 17.80 -18.03 -30.37
N ILE A 540 17.40 -18.06 -31.65
CA ILE A 540 15.97 -18.10 -32.03
C ILE A 540 15.27 -19.43 -31.70
N SER A 541 16.03 -20.49 -31.40
CA SER A 541 15.50 -21.80 -31.01
C SER A 541 15.49 -22.02 -29.49
N ALA A 542 16.06 -21.11 -28.70
CA ALA A 542 16.05 -21.21 -27.25
C ALA A 542 14.64 -20.99 -26.67
N LYS A 543 14.27 -21.80 -25.67
CA LYS A 543 12.94 -21.85 -25.05
C LYS A 543 12.60 -20.52 -24.39
N ASN A 544 13.47 -19.99 -23.53
CA ASN A 544 13.18 -18.73 -22.83
C ASN A 544 13.18 -17.54 -23.79
N VAL A 545 13.94 -17.61 -24.89
CA VAL A 545 13.91 -16.59 -25.95
C VAL A 545 12.57 -16.60 -26.67
N LEU A 546 12.07 -17.76 -27.09
CA LEU A 546 10.76 -17.89 -27.72
C LEU A 546 9.61 -17.42 -26.82
N GLN A 547 9.75 -17.59 -25.50
CA GLN A 547 8.75 -17.17 -24.52
C GLN A 547 8.78 -15.65 -24.25
N HIS A 548 9.97 -15.04 -24.15
CA HIS A 548 10.14 -13.68 -23.63
C HIS A 548 10.62 -12.64 -24.65
N VAL A 549 11.01 -13.03 -25.87
CA VAL A 549 11.44 -12.11 -26.93
C VAL A 549 10.43 -12.17 -28.08
N THR A 550 9.76 -11.05 -28.33
CA THR A 550 8.83 -10.94 -29.47
C THR A 550 9.60 -10.96 -30.80
N GLU A 551 9.25 -11.89 -31.69
CA GLU A 551 9.90 -12.15 -32.99
C GLU A 551 11.45 -12.29 -32.89
N PRO A 552 11.98 -13.35 -32.25
CA PRO A 552 13.40 -13.48 -31.93
C PRO A 552 14.37 -13.26 -33.10
N SER A 553 14.01 -13.76 -34.29
CA SER A 553 14.82 -13.57 -35.51
C SER A 553 14.97 -12.08 -35.85
N LYS A 554 13.89 -11.30 -35.86
CA LYS A 554 13.96 -9.87 -36.14
C LYS A 554 14.70 -9.11 -35.03
N ALA A 555 14.59 -9.55 -33.78
CA ALA A 555 15.33 -8.96 -32.67
C ALA A 555 16.84 -9.16 -32.81
N TRP A 556 17.29 -10.36 -33.19
CA TRP A 556 18.70 -10.66 -33.44
C TRP A 556 19.28 -9.82 -34.59
N HIS A 557 18.58 -9.76 -35.73
CA HIS A 557 19.03 -8.96 -36.86
C HIS A 557 19.09 -7.46 -36.56
N ALA A 558 18.08 -6.92 -35.86
CA ALA A 558 18.08 -5.52 -35.45
C ALA A 558 19.26 -5.21 -34.51
N MET A 559 19.56 -6.09 -33.57
CA MET A 559 20.72 -5.94 -32.70
C MET A 559 22.05 -5.92 -33.49
N LEU A 560 22.17 -6.66 -34.60
CA LEU A 560 23.36 -6.64 -35.46
C LEU A 560 23.40 -5.49 -36.47
N GLU A 561 22.33 -4.70 -36.61
CA GLU A 561 22.25 -3.60 -37.56
C GLU A 561 23.34 -2.55 -37.28
N LEU A 562 24.09 -2.19 -38.33
CA LEU A 562 25.27 -1.33 -38.23
C LEU A 562 24.88 0.10 -37.87
N ASN A 563 25.61 0.71 -36.93
CA ASN A 563 25.36 2.06 -36.40
C ASN A 563 24.01 2.24 -35.68
N ASP A 564 23.18 1.19 -35.54
CA ASP A 564 21.91 1.20 -34.80
C ASP A 564 22.00 0.34 -33.53
N GLY A 565 22.43 -0.93 -33.67
CA GLY A 565 22.62 -1.82 -32.54
C GLY A 565 21.35 -2.25 -31.81
N GLY A 566 20.18 -2.19 -32.45
CA GLY A 566 18.87 -2.58 -31.90
C GLY A 566 18.02 -1.40 -31.41
N MET A 567 18.56 -0.18 -31.45
CA MET A 567 17.88 1.04 -31.02
C MET A 567 16.65 1.37 -31.85
N GLY A 568 16.67 1.13 -33.16
CA GLY A 568 15.53 1.37 -34.04
C GLY A 568 14.33 0.51 -33.68
N ARG A 569 14.56 -0.77 -33.35
CA ARG A 569 13.50 -1.69 -32.90
C ARG A 569 12.92 -1.27 -31.55
N LEU A 570 13.77 -0.92 -30.59
CA LEU A 570 13.32 -0.42 -29.27
C LEU A 570 12.54 0.89 -29.42
N THR A 571 13.05 1.86 -30.17
CA THR A 571 12.42 3.17 -30.42
C THR A 571 11.07 3.02 -31.11
N LYS A 572 10.95 2.10 -32.07
CA LYS A 572 9.66 1.80 -32.72
C LYS A 572 8.62 1.26 -31.73
N ALA A 573 9.03 0.36 -30.83
CA ALA A 573 8.15 -0.17 -29.80
C ALA A 573 7.76 0.92 -28.77
N LEU A 574 8.72 1.75 -28.35
CA LEU A 574 8.49 2.90 -27.48
C LEU A 574 7.49 3.88 -28.08
N ARG A 575 7.57 4.19 -29.38
CA ARG A 575 6.59 5.02 -30.09
C ARG A 575 5.15 4.49 -29.99
N GLY A 576 4.99 3.16 -29.86
CA GLY A 576 3.69 2.51 -29.67
C GLY A 576 3.00 2.80 -28.33
N VAL A 577 3.69 3.46 -27.38
CA VAL A 577 3.12 3.96 -26.11
C VAL A 577 3.50 5.42 -25.82
N ALA A 578 4.32 6.05 -26.67
CA ALA A 578 4.84 7.42 -26.52
C ALA A 578 3.83 8.51 -26.88
N HIS A 579 2.55 8.28 -26.61
CA HIS A 579 1.47 9.22 -26.94
C HIS A 579 0.60 9.48 -25.71
N LEU A 580 0.15 10.73 -25.59
CA LEU A 580 -0.58 11.20 -24.42
C LEU A 580 -1.87 10.41 -24.18
N GLU A 581 -2.56 9.96 -25.24
CA GLU A 581 -3.79 9.16 -25.16
C GLU A 581 -3.61 7.87 -24.34
N PHE A 582 -2.45 7.21 -24.45
CA PHE A 582 -2.14 5.99 -23.67
C PHE A 582 -2.25 6.25 -22.17
N LYS A 583 -1.67 7.36 -21.72
CA LYS A 583 -1.73 7.82 -20.33
C LYS A 583 -3.14 8.23 -19.93
N LEU A 584 -3.81 9.05 -20.74
CA LEU A 584 -5.14 9.58 -20.41
C LEU A 584 -6.21 8.47 -20.34
N ALA A 585 -6.15 7.48 -21.22
CA ALA A 585 -7.07 6.33 -21.19
C ALA A 585 -6.97 5.56 -19.86
N ARG A 586 -5.75 5.35 -19.34
CA ARG A 586 -5.55 4.71 -18.03
C ARG A 586 -6.10 5.56 -16.88
N LEU A 587 -5.85 6.87 -16.91
CA LEU A 587 -6.37 7.79 -15.89
C LEU A 587 -7.90 7.85 -15.91
N GLN A 588 -8.52 7.78 -17.08
CA GLN A 588 -9.98 7.74 -17.24
C GLN A 588 -10.57 6.45 -16.64
N GLN A 589 -9.99 5.29 -16.96
CA GLN A 589 -10.41 4.00 -16.39
C GLN A 589 -10.34 4.02 -14.85
N GLN A 590 -9.24 4.53 -14.29
CA GLN A 590 -9.07 4.64 -12.84
C GLN A 590 -10.05 5.62 -12.21
N LEU A 591 -10.39 6.71 -12.91
CA LEU A 591 -11.36 7.71 -12.44
C LEU A 591 -12.75 7.09 -12.32
N GLU A 592 -13.19 6.34 -13.34
CA GLU A 592 -14.48 5.63 -13.34
C GLU A 592 -14.56 4.60 -12.22
N GLN A 593 -13.51 3.77 -12.06
CA GLN A 593 -13.42 2.82 -10.95
C GLN A 593 -13.49 3.52 -9.59
N CYS A 594 -12.80 4.66 -9.44
CA CYS A 594 -12.80 5.44 -8.21
C CYS A 594 -14.18 6.04 -7.90
N ARG A 595 -14.90 6.51 -8.92
CA ARG A 595 -16.28 7.04 -8.80
C ARG A 595 -17.25 5.98 -8.33
N GLU A 596 -17.17 4.80 -8.91
CA GLU A 596 -18.00 3.65 -8.53
C GLU A 596 -17.71 3.25 -7.07
N GLU A 597 -16.43 3.03 -6.75
CA GLU A 597 -16.03 2.53 -5.44
C GLU A 597 -16.29 3.55 -4.31
N THR A 598 -15.92 4.82 -4.52
CA THR A 598 -16.07 5.85 -3.47
C THR A 598 -17.49 6.41 -3.42
N GLY A 599 -18.04 6.78 -4.59
CA GLY A 599 -19.34 7.44 -4.68
C GLY A 599 -20.51 6.49 -4.49
N ASN A 600 -20.56 5.38 -5.25
CA ASN A 600 -21.69 4.44 -5.19
C ASN A 600 -21.62 3.50 -4.00
N ARG A 601 -20.46 2.86 -3.76
CA ARG A 601 -20.36 1.82 -2.74
C ARG A 601 -20.11 2.37 -1.34
N ARG A 602 -19.07 3.20 -1.16
CA ARG A 602 -18.68 3.68 0.18
C ARG A 602 -19.57 4.79 0.74
N LEU A 603 -19.83 5.84 -0.05
CA LEU A 603 -20.69 6.94 0.38
C LEU A 603 -22.17 6.66 0.10
N GLY A 604 -22.48 6.04 -1.05
CA GLY A 604 -23.86 5.74 -1.44
C GLY A 604 -24.62 4.88 -0.44
N ARG A 605 -23.94 4.05 0.36
CA ARG A 605 -24.57 3.27 1.45
C ARG A 605 -25.19 4.13 2.56
N TRP A 606 -24.71 5.36 2.73
CA TRP A 606 -25.21 6.32 3.70
C TRP A 606 -26.18 7.34 3.07
N TYR A 607 -26.51 7.17 1.78
CA TYR A 607 -27.39 8.06 1.05
C TYR A 607 -28.68 7.31 0.68
N GLU A 608 -29.82 7.93 0.97
CA GLU A 608 -31.14 7.42 0.61
C GLU A 608 -31.84 8.42 -0.31
N LYS A 609 -32.34 7.94 -1.46
CA LYS A 609 -33.15 8.75 -2.37
C LYS A 609 -34.62 8.60 -1.96
N ASP A 610 -35.33 9.73 -1.85
CA ASP A 610 -36.69 9.80 -1.28
C ASP A 610 -37.63 8.66 -1.77
N GLY A 611 -38.21 7.91 -0.82
CA GLY A 611 -39.38 7.07 -1.04
C GLY A 611 -39.15 5.66 -1.60
N ASP A 612 -37.93 5.13 -1.54
CA ASP A 612 -37.67 3.76 -2.00
C ASP A 612 -38.49 2.74 -1.19
N GLY A 613 -39.25 1.88 -1.88
CA GLY A 613 -40.05 0.81 -1.27
C GLY A 613 -39.19 -0.20 -0.52
N GLN A 614 -38.73 0.15 0.68
CA GLN A 614 -37.74 -0.59 1.46
C GLN A 614 -38.18 -2.03 1.70
N LEU A 615 -39.48 -2.24 1.95
CA LEU A 615 -40.04 -3.57 2.15
C LEU A 615 -39.90 -4.43 0.89
N VAL A 616 -40.13 -3.87 -0.31
CA VAL A 616 -39.94 -4.57 -1.59
C VAL A 616 -38.47 -4.90 -1.82
N LYS A 617 -37.55 -3.99 -1.49
CA LYS A 617 -36.10 -4.25 -1.58
C LYS A 617 -35.66 -5.36 -0.62
N LYS A 618 -36.12 -5.33 0.64
CA LYS A 618 -35.83 -6.38 1.64
C LYS A 618 -36.42 -7.72 1.23
N GLN A 619 -37.60 -7.75 0.62
CA GLN A 619 -38.18 -8.97 0.03
C GLN A 619 -37.32 -9.54 -1.09
N ALA A 620 -36.78 -8.69 -1.98
CA ALA A 620 -35.87 -9.12 -3.05
C ALA A 620 -34.56 -9.69 -2.47
N ILE A 621 -33.94 -8.99 -1.52
CA ILE A 621 -32.72 -9.43 -0.82
C ILE A 621 -32.97 -10.76 -0.10
N ALA A 622 -34.07 -10.89 0.63
CA ALA A 622 -34.46 -12.15 1.29
C ALA A 622 -34.55 -13.29 0.27
N LYS A 623 -35.23 -13.07 -0.86
CA LYS A 623 -35.35 -14.08 -1.92
C LYS A 623 -34.00 -14.50 -2.49
N GLU A 624 -33.10 -13.53 -2.76
CA GLU A 624 -31.75 -13.82 -3.27
C GLU A 624 -30.90 -14.58 -2.24
N LEU A 625 -30.93 -14.17 -0.97
CA LEU A 625 -30.24 -14.85 0.12
C LEU A 625 -30.73 -16.28 0.29
N TRP A 626 -32.05 -16.49 0.27
CA TRP A 626 -32.64 -17.83 0.32
C TRP A 626 -32.16 -18.70 -0.84
N GLN A 627 -32.24 -18.21 -2.08
CA GLN A 627 -31.86 -18.96 -3.27
C GLN A 627 -30.36 -19.27 -3.30
N GLY A 628 -29.52 -18.27 -3.04
CA GLY A 628 -28.06 -18.43 -3.07
C GLY A 628 -27.54 -19.34 -1.97
N LEU A 629 -28.00 -19.15 -0.73
CA LEU A 629 -27.50 -19.94 0.40
C LEU A 629 -28.05 -21.37 0.41
N SER A 630 -29.30 -21.59 0.01
CA SER A 630 -29.85 -22.95 -0.11
C SER A 630 -29.18 -23.78 -1.21
N ALA A 631 -28.75 -23.14 -2.32
CA ALA A 631 -27.97 -23.79 -3.37
C ALA A 631 -26.57 -24.26 -2.87
N CYS A 632 -26.05 -23.60 -1.83
CA CYS A 632 -24.75 -23.90 -1.22
C CYS A 632 -24.88 -24.51 0.19
N SER A 633 -25.94 -25.28 0.45
CA SER A 633 -26.27 -25.80 1.80
C SER A 633 -25.14 -26.58 2.47
N HIS A 634 -24.31 -27.29 1.72
CA HIS A 634 -23.14 -28.03 2.22
C HIS A 634 -22.02 -27.13 2.77
N SER A 635 -21.93 -25.88 2.29
CA SER A 635 -20.92 -24.89 2.70
C SER A 635 -21.41 -23.89 3.74
N MET A 636 -22.69 -23.97 4.14
CA MET A 636 -23.30 -23.02 5.07
C MET A 636 -22.68 -23.04 6.47
N GLY A 637 -22.30 -24.22 6.98
CA GLY A 637 -21.64 -24.32 8.29
C GLY A 637 -20.32 -23.55 8.32
N GLU A 638 -19.52 -23.67 7.26
CA GLU A 638 -18.27 -22.91 7.10
C GLU A 638 -18.53 -21.41 6.96
N LEU A 639 -19.56 -21.02 6.20
CA LEU A 639 -20.00 -19.62 6.11
C LEU A 639 -20.33 -19.04 7.49
N ILE A 640 -21.17 -19.73 8.28
CA ILE A 640 -21.58 -19.27 9.61
C ILE A 640 -20.36 -19.13 10.53
N ASN A 641 -19.46 -20.11 10.52
CA ASN A 641 -18.21 -20.06 11.29
C ASN A 641 -17.32 -18.86 10.91
N ARG A 642 -17.33 -18.45 9.64
CA ARG A 642 -16.56 -17.28 9.16
C ARG A 642 -17.18 -15.94 9.51
N LEU A 643 -18.42 -15.88 9.99
CA LEU A 643 -19.03 -14.64 10.47
C LEU A 643 -18.47 -14.20 11.83
N ASP A 644 -17.78 -15.09 12.54
CA ASP A 644 -17.16 -14.80 13.84
C ASP A 644 -15.93 -13.90 13.68
N LEU A 645 -15.82 -12.90 14.56
CA LEU A 645 -14.58 -12.13 14.70
C LEU A 645 -13.46 -13.06 15.25
N PRO A 646 -12.26 -13.09 14.63
CA PRO A 646 -11.16 -13.91 15.13
C PRO A 646 -10.80 -13.59 16.59
N THR A 647 -10.56 -14.63 17.41
CA THR A 647 -10.25 -14.47 18.85
C THR A 647 -9.00 -13.61 19.08
N GLN A 648 -8.01 -13.67 18.18
CA GLN A 648 -6.81 -12.83 18.26
C GLN A 648 -7.14 -11.34 18.19
N GLU A 649 -8.12 -10.95 17.37
CA GLU A 649 -8.55 -9.56 17.24
C GLU A 649 -9.20 -9.07 18.54
N LEU A 650 -10.10 -9.88 19.13
CA LEU A 650 -10.72 -9.57 20.42
C LEU A 650 -9.69 -9.45 21.54
N ASN A 651 -8.67 -10.31 21.55
CA ASN A 651 -7.55 -10.22 22.50
C ASN A 651 -6.81 -8.89 22.36
N ASN A 652 -6.46 -8.50 21.14
CA ASN A 652 -5.74 -7.26 20.85
C ASN A 652 -6.56 -6.03 21.29
N ILE A 653 -7.87 -6.03 21.00
CA ILE A 653 -8.77 -4.94 21.42
C ILE A 653 -8.83 -4.85 22.94
N TYR A 654 -9.03 -5.96 23.65
CA TYR A 654 -9.14 -5.99 25.11
C TYR A 654 -7.88 -5.43 25.78
N LEU A 655 -6.70 -5.88 25.33
CA LEU A 655 -5.41 -5.40 25.85
C LEU A 655 -5.24 -3.90 25.60
N SER A 656 -5.51 -3.44 24.38
CA SER A 656 -5.35 -2.03 23.99
C SER A 656 -6.16 -1.02 24.82
N ILE A 657 -7.23 -1.47 25.46
CA ILE A 657 -8.12 -0.62 26.30
C ILE A 657 -7.64 -0.63 27.75
N ARG A 658 -7.32 -1.81 28.29
CA ARG A 658 -6.87 -1.99 29.68
C ARG A 658 -5.49 -1.37 29.91
N ASP A 659 -4.64 -1.34 28.90
CA ASP A 659 -3.33 -0.69 28.97
C ASP A 659 -3.40 0.84 28.92
N ARG A 660 -4.55 1.44 28.55
CA ARG A 660 -4.74 2.91 28.58
C ARG A 660 -4.93 3.49 29.98
N ASN A 661 -5.30 2.68 30.98
CA ASN A 661 -5.58 3.10 32.35
C ASN A 661 -5.31 1.95 33.34
N PRO A 662 -4.04 1.72 33.76
CA PRO A 662 -3.75 0.74 34.80
C PRO A 662 -4.40 1.17 36.12
N GLU A 663 -5.22 0.30 36.72
CA GLU A 663 -5.71 0.48 38.09
C GLU A 663 -4.50 0.54 39.06
N PRO A 664 -4.53 1.38 40.11
CA PRO A 664 -3.49 1.38 41.13
C PRO A 664 -3.48 0.02 41.83
N SER A 665 -2.37 -0.72 41.70
CA SER A 665 -2.16 -1.99 42.37
C SER A 665 -2.10 -1.79 43.89
N ASN A 666 -3.14 -2.26 44.60
CA ASN A 666 -3.06 -2.52 46.04
C ASN A 666 -2.20 -3.77 46.25
N ASP A 667 -0.88 -3.59 46.29
CA ASP A 667 0.04 -4.61 46.79
C ASP A 667 -0.12 -4.70 48.31
N GLY A 668 -0.98 -5.62 48.73
CA GLY A 668 -1.06 -6.15 50.09
C GLY A 668 -0.77 -7.64 50.06
N ASP A 669 0.35 -8.03 50.66
CA ASP A 669 0.90 -9.38 50.81
C ASP A 669 -0.13 -10.52 50.85
N SER A 670 0.07 -11.55 50.02
CA SER A 670 -0.29 -12.91 50.41
C SER A 670 0.61 -13.96 49.77
N LEU A 671 1.20 -14.76 50.66
CA LEU A 671 2.24 -15.77 50.50
C LEU A 671 1.95 -16.85 49.46
N ALA A 672 3.06 -17.35 48.90
CA ALA A 672 3.12 -18.51 48.02
C ALA A 672 2.48 -19.77 48.61
N ALA A 673 1.54 -20.36 47.88
CA ALA A 673 1.12 -21.75 48.04
C ALA A 673 1.01 -22.43 46.67
N ASN A 674 1.98 -23.31 46.41
CA ASN A 674 2.05 -24.42 45.47
C ASN A 674 1.02 -24.47 44.33
N ALA A 675 1.45 -23.94 43.18
CA ALA A 675 0.92 -24.31 41.87
C ALA A 675 1.45 -25.69 41.49
N PHE A 676 0.61 -26.73 41.49
CA PHE A 676 0.65 -27.89 40.56
C PHE A 676 -0.45 -28.94 40.87
N THR A 677 -1.67 -28.51 41.24
CA THR A 677 -2.85 -29.42 41.25
C THR A 677 -4.13 -28.62 40.99
N ALA A 678 -4.33 -28.15 39.75
CA ALA A 678 -5.65 -27.69 39.31
C ALA A 678 -5.80 -28.06 37.83
N SER A 679 -6.58 -29.11 37.58
CA SER A 679 -7.01 -29.51 36.24
C SER A 679 -7.79 -28.36 35.58
N PRO A 680 -7.64 -28.12 34.26
CA PRO A 680 -8.34 -27.04 33.54
C PRO A 680 -9.85 -27.30 33.39
N PHE A 681 -10.29 -28.51 33.70
CA PHE A 681 -11.69 -28.84 33.98
C PHE A 681 -11.80 -28.93 35.50
N GLY A 682 -12.67 -28.14 36.13
CA GLY A 682 -12.86 -28.16 37.60
C GLY A 682 -13.10 -29.56 38.17
N ASN A 683 -13.16 -29.67 39.51
CA ASN A 683 -13.35 -30.96 40.20
C ASN A 683 -14.41 -31.84 39.51
N ASN A 684 -13.99 -33.06 39.14
CA ASN A 684 -14.80 -34.05 38.44
C ASN A 684 -16.06 -34.37 39.28
N PRO A 685 -17.29 -34.09 38.81
CA PRO A 685 -18.51 -34.33 39.58
C PRO A 685 -18.92 -35.81 39.62
N PHE A 686 -18.12 -36.70 39.02
CA PHE A 686 -18.31 -38.15 39.03
C PHE A 686 -17.15 -38.90 39.70
N GLY A 687 -16.42 -38.21 40.57
CA GLY A 687 -15.25 -38.74 41.28
C GLY A 687 -15.57 -39.57 42.53
N ASP A 688 -16.71 -40.25 42.59
CA ASP A 688 -16.94 -41.29 43.60
C ASP A 688 -17.40 -42.59 42.93
N ASN A 689 -16.66 -43.64 43.26
CA ASN A 689 -16.73 -44.98 42.71
C ASN A 689 -18.08 -45.65 43.07
N PRO A 690 -18.92 -46.10 42.11
CA PRO A 690 -20.27 -46.61 42.38
C PRO A 690 -20.32 -48.01 43.03
N PHE A 691 -19.20 -48.52 43.54
CA PHE A 691 -19.09 -49.82 44.22
C PHE A 691 -18.33 -49.80 45.55
N GLY A 692 -18.04 -48.62 46.12
CA GLY A 692 -17.42 -48.50 47.44
C GLY A 692 -18.47 -48.32 48.52
N SER A 693 -18.82 -49.39 49.24
CA SER A 693 -19.59 -49.30 50.48
C SER A 693 -18.69 -48.81 51.61
N ASP A 694 -18.94 -47.62 52.16
CA ASP A 694 -18.53 -47.33 53.54
C ASP A 694 -19.68 -46.64 54.31
N PRO A 695 -20.25 -47.29 55.33
CA PRO A 695 -21.47 -46.86 56.00
C PRO A 695 -21.16 -46.18 57.32
N PHE A 696 -20.86 -44.87 57.38
CA PHE A 696 -20.98 -44.04 58.60
C PHE A 696 -20.74 -42.56 58.27
N ALA A 697 -21.79 -41.72 58.33
CA ALA A 697 -21.87 -40.43 59.05
C ALA A 697 -22.91 -39.46 58.45
N ASP A 698 -23.82 -39.04 59.32
CA ASP A 698 -25.01 -38.22 59.08
C ASP A 698 -24.77 -36.69 58.97
N ALA A 699 -25.75 -36.04 58.32
CA ALA A 699 -26.50 -34.82 58.71
C ALA A 699 -26.33 -33.51 57.89
N PRO A 700 -27.42 -32.71 57.73
CA PRO A 700 -27.58 -31.69 56.68
C PRO A 700 -27.52 -30.24 57.20
N ALA A 701 -27.40 -29.26 56.31
CA ALA A 701 -27.70 -27.85 56.63
C ALA A 701 -28.34 -27.11 55.45
N GLU A 702 -29.56 -26.64 55.68
CA GLU A 702 -30.34 -25.69 54.87
C GLU A 702 -29.67 -24.31 54.84
N ILE A 703 -29.81 -23.57 53.73
CA ILE A 703 -29.73 -22.11 53.74
C ILE A 703 -30.89 -21.53 52.92
N ALA A 704 -31.66 -20.70 53.62
CA ALA A 704 -32.90 -20.07 53.22
C ALA A 704 -32.74 -18.94 52.19
N VAL A 705 -33.79 -18.77 51.39
CA VAL A 705 -34.02 -17.68 50.44
C VAL A 705 -34.48 -16.44 51.20
N VAL A 706 -33.82 -15.30 51.00
CA VAL A 706 -34.32 -13.99 51.43
C VAL A 706 -34.32 -13.05 50.22
N ASP A 707 -35.53 -12.66 49.81
CA ASP A 707 -35.82 -11.59 48.85
C ASP A 707 -35.38 -10.23 49.41
N ALA A 708 -34.66 -9.45 48.59
CA ALA A 708 -34.47 -8.01 48.81
C ALA A 708 -34.59 -7.26 47.48
N PRO A 709 -35.18 -6.05 47.46
CA PRO A 709 -35.66 -5.41 46.23
C PRO A 709 -34.52 -4.81 45.40
N ALA A 710 -34.68 -4.89 44.08
CA ALA A 710 -33.80 -4.30 43.09
C ALA A 710 -33.64 -2.79 43.31
N SER A 711 -32.46 -2.37 43.74
CA SER A 711 -32.03 -0.97 43.62
C SER A 711 -31.41 -0.78 42.23
N THR A 712 -31.87 0.25 41.53
CA THR A 712 -31.34 0.68 40.23
C THR A 712 -29.89 1.12 40.38
N ALA A 713 -28.95 0.23 40.05
CA ALA A 713 -27.54 0.54 39.95
C ALA A 713 -27.32 1.54 38.80
N GLN A 714 -26.83 2.72 39.13
CA GLN A 714 -26.37 3.71 38.16
C GLN A 714 -25.23 3.10 37.32
N GLU A 715 -25.39 3.14 35.98
CA GLU A 715 -24.39 2.75 34.99
C GLU A 715 -23.10 3.55 35.20
N ARG A 716 -22.08 2.90 35.79
CA ARG A 716 -20.70 3.37 35.71
C ARG A 716 -20.15 2.88 34.38
N VAL A 717 -19.92 3.82 33.45
CA VAL A 717 -19.23 3.54 32.18
C VAL A 717 -17.84 3.01 32.50
N GLY A 718 -17.65 1.69 32.35
CA GLY A 718 -16.42 0.97 32.73
C GLY A 718 -15.50 0.70 31.53
N GLN A 719 -14.26 0.26 31.79
CA GLN A 719 -13.31 -0.21 30.75
C GLN A 719 -13.91 -1.37 29.93
N ASP A 720 -14.74 -2.20 30.55
CA ASP A 720 -15.46 -3.29 29.88
C ASP A 720 -16.54 -2.80 28.90
N ASP A 721 -17.09 -1.60 29.10
CA ASP A 721 -18.04 -0.99 28.16
C ASP A 721 -17.34 -0.46 26.90
N ASP A 722 -16.11 0.08 27.05
CA ASP A 722 -15.26 0.45 25.90
C ASP A 722 -14.84 -0.82 25.15
N PHE A 723 -14.50 -1.91 25.86
CA PHE A 723 -14.23 -3.20 25.21
C PHE A 723 -15.42 -3.72 24.41
N ALA A 724 -16.63 -3.70 25.00
CA ALA A 724 -17.86 -4.08 24.30
C ALA A 724 -18.08 -3.25 23.03
N HIS A 725 -17.89 -1.93 23.12
CA HIS A 725 -18.07 -1.00 22.01
C HIS A 725 -17.03 -1.25 20.89
N GLN A 726 -15.75 -1.34 21.23
CA GLN A 726 -14.70 -1.60 20.25
C GLN A 726 -14.82 -2.99 19.62
N ALA A 727 -15.21 -4.01 20.38
CA ALA A 727 -15.45 -5.35 19.86
C ALA A 727 -16.60 -5.36 18.84
N PHE A 728 -17.73 -4.71 19.17
CA PHE A 728 -18.86 -4.58 18.24
C PHE A 728 -18.45 -3.84 16.96
N LYS A 729 -17.73 -2.72 17.11
CA LYS A 729 -17.18 -1.95 15.99
C LYS A 729 -16.27 -2.80 15.11
N ALA A 730 -15.36 -3.57 15.69
CA ALA A 730 -14.45 -4.47 14.97
C ALA A 730 -15.21 -5.58 14.22
N TRP A 731 -16.25 -6.15 14.83
CA TRP A 731 -17.07 -7.18 14.18
C TRP A 731 -17.86 -6.65 12.98
N VAL A 732 -18.49 -5.47 13.09
CA VAL A 732 -19.14 -4.79 11.95
C VAL A 732 -18.14 -4.57 10.81
N ALA A 733 -16.93 -4.11 11.17
CA ALA A 733 -15.85 -3.91 10.21
C ALA A 733 -15.44 -5.21 9.51
N TYR A 734 -15.27 -6.29 10.28
CA TYR A 734 -14.91 -7.61 9.79
C TYR A 734 -15.95 -8.16 8.81
N LEU A 735 -17.25 -8.09 9.15
CA LEU A 735 -18.33 -8.52 8.26
C LEU A 735 -18.30 -7.79 6.91
N ARG A 736 -17.93 -6.51 6.87
CA ARG A 736 -17.82 -5.71 5.64
C ARG A 736 -16.57 -6.01 4.82
N GLU A 737 -15.56 -6.63 5.41
CA GLU A 737 -14.36 -7.09 4.71
C GLU A 737 -14.58 -8.47 4.08
N LEU A 738 -15.50 -9.28 4.61
CA LEU A 738 -15.79 -10.63 4.10
C LEU A 738 -16.08 -10.65 2.58
N PRO A 739 -16.97 -9.83 1.98
CA PRO A 739 -17.27 -9.88 0.54
C PRO A 739 -16.06 -9.68 -0.36
N GLN A 740 -15.02 -8.98 0.13
CA GLN A 740 -13.80 -8.69 -0.62
C GLN A 740 -12.93 -9.94 -0.83
N GLN A 741 -13.15 -11.01 -0.06
CA GLN A 741 -12.46 -12.30 -0.18
C GLN A 741 -13.05 -13.18 -1.29
N ALA A 742 -13.33 -12.59 -2.46
CA ALA A 742 -14.03 -13.24 -3.58
C ALA A 742 -13.47 -14.61 -4.00
N PRO A 743 -12.14 -14.86 -4.02
CA PRO A 743 -11.60 -16.17 -4.37
C PRO A 743 -12.03 -17.28 -3.38
N GLN A 744 -12.13 -16.95 -2.09
CA GLN A 744 -12.49 -17.90 -1.05
C GLN A 744 -13.98 -18.26 -1.12
N TRP A 745 -14.84 -17.28 -1.36
CA TRP A 745 -16.28 -17.53 -1.54
C TRP A 745 -16.58 -18.34 -2.78
N ARG A 746 -15.86 -18.09 -3.89
CA ARG A 746 -15.98 -18.90 -5.11
C ARG A 746 -15.67 -20.37 -4.88
N GLN A 747 -14.70 -20.69 -4.03
CA GLN A 747 -14.39 -22.08 -3.65
C GLN A 747 -15.55 -22.74 -2.89
N LEU A 748 -16.33 -21.96 -2.13
CA LEU A 748 -17.51 -22.42 -1.41
C LEU A 748 -18.81 -22.39 -2.24
N GLY A 749 -18.72 -22.01 -3.53
CA GLY A 749 -19.84 -21.90 -4.45
C GLY A 749 -20.65 -20.60 -4.33
N MET A 750 -20.18 -19.62 -3.54
CA MET A 750 -20.88 -18.35 -3.29
C MET A 750 -20.23 -17.19 -4.05
N ASN A 751 -21.03 -16.20 -4.41
CA ASN A 751 -20.51 -14.95 -5.00
C ASN A 751 -20.39 -13.84 -3.93
N SER A 752 -19.54 -12.84 -4.19
CA SER A 752 -19.31 -11.74 -3.24
C SER A 752 -20.55 -10.90 -2.95
N GLU A 753 -21.46 -10.77 -3.91
CA GLU A 753 -22.68 -9.97 -3.76
C GLU A 753 -23.65 -10.60 -2.75
N LEU A 754 -23.80 -11.93 -2.77
CA LEU A 754 -24.58 -12.70 -1.81
C LEU A 754 -24.04 -12.50 -0.38
N ILE A 755 -22.71 -12.57 -0.22
CA ILE A 755 -22.06 -12.35 1.08
C ILE A 755 -22.20 -10.90 1.55
N ASN A 756 -22.16 -9.94 0.61
CA ASN A 756 -22.40 -8.54 0.92
C ASN A 756 -23.82 -8.31 1.44
N HIS A 757 -24.83 -8.86 0.76
CA HIS A 757 -26.23 -8.81 1.22
C HIS A 757 -26.38 -9.42 2.62
N LEU A 758 -25.80 -10.60 2.86
CA LEU A 758 -25.86 -11.25 4.17
C LEU A 758 -25.25 -10.36 5.25
N SER A 759 -24.05 -9.85 5.01
CA SER A 759 -23.30 -9.04 5.96
C SER A 759 -24.04 -7.76 6.33
N GLU A 760 -24.61 -7.04 5.36
CA GLU A 760 -25.38 -5.81 5.60
C GLU A 760 -26.66 -6.06 6.40
N GLU A 761 -27.35 -7.17 6.15
CA GLU A 761 -28.56 -7.53 6.90
C GLU A 761 -28.24 -7.95 8.34
N LEU A 762 -27.12 -8.64 8.56
CA LEU A 762 -26.64 -8.99 9.90
C LEU A 762 -26.25 -7.73 10.70
N ILE A 763 -25.53 -6.79 10.10
CA ILE A 763 -25.16 -5.51 10.74
C ILE A 763 -26.41 -4.71 11.09
N THR A 764 -27.37 -4.65 10.16
CA THR A 764 -28.65 -3.97 10.38
C THR A 764 -29.40 -4.60 11.56
N ALA A 765 -29.48 -5.94 11.58
CA ALA A 765 -30.14 -6.70 12.63
C ALA A 765 -29.46 -6.54 13.98
N ALA A 766 -28.12 -6.62 14.03
CA ALA A 766 -27.35 -6.50 15.26
C ALA A 766 -27.51 -5.12 15.89
N THR A 767 -27.60 -4.08 15.07
CA THR A 767 -27.89 -2.73 15.58
C THR A 767 -29.35 -2.59 16.02
N ARG A 768 -30.30 -3.13 15.25
CA ARG A 768 -31.74 -3.09 15.57
C ARG A 768 -32.05 -3.81 16.89
N LEU A 769 -31.35 -4.92 17.15
CA LEU A 769 -31.51 -5.77 18.33
C LEU A 769 -30.55 -5.40 19.47
N ASP A 770 -29.80 -4.30 19.34
CA ASP A 770 -28.86 -3.79 20.35
C ASP A 770 -27.86 -4.85 20.85
N LEU A 771 -27.14 -5.47 19.92
CA LEU A 771 -26.07 -6.42 20.24
C LEU A 771 -24.96 -5.76 21.07
N GLU A 772 -24.65 -4.49 20.81
CA GLU A 772 -23.68 -3.73 21.60
C GLU A 772 -24.11 -3.60 23.07
N GLY A 773 -25.36 -3.22 23.34
CA GLY A 773 -25.89 -3.20 24.70
C GLY A 773 -25.97 -4.58 25.34
N THR A 774 -26.12 -5.64 24.55
CA THR A 774 -26.05 -7.04 25.03
C THR A 774 -24.62 -7.42 25.43
N LEU A 775 -23.62 -7.03 24.65
CA LEU A 775 -22.20 -7.20 24.98
C LEU A 775 -21.84 -6.47 26.27
N LYS A 776 -22.23 -5.20 26.41
CA LYS A 776 -21.99 -4.41 27.64
C LYS A 776 -22.55 -5.13 28.88
N ARG A 777 -23.80 -5.60 28.81
CA ARG A 777 -24.44 -6.36 29.90
C ARG A 777 -23.74 -7.69 30.19
N ALA A 778 -23.25 -8.40 29.17
CA ALA A 778 -22.55 -9.68 29.34
C ALA A 778 -21.17 -9.53 30.01
N LEU A 779 -20.54 -8.37 29.83
CA LEU A 779 -19.21 -8.04 30.36
C LEU A 779 -19.26 -7.35 31.73
N ALA A 780 -20.38 -6.68 32.05
CA ALA A 780 -20.54 -5.90 33.28
C ALA A 780 -20.47 -6.72 34.60
N GLY A 781 -19.83 -6.12 35.62
CA GLY A 781 -19.98 -6.51 37.03
C GLY A 781 -19.21 -7.75 37.49
N GLN A 782 -18.05 -8.07 36.89
CA GLN A 782 -17.42 -9.38 37.05
C GLN A 782 -15.91 -9.36 37.40
N GLU A 783 -15.41 -8.23 37.87
CA GLU A 783 -14.07 -8.14 38.47
C GLU A 783 -14.08 -8.74 39.87
N GLN A 784 -13.84 -10.05 39.96
CA GLN A 784 -13.59 -10.71 41.24
C GLN A 784 -12.17 -10.37 41.72
N ALA A 785 -12.06 -9.74 42.89
CA ALA A 785 -10.78 -9.47 43.55
C ALA A 785 -9.94 -10.76 43.65
N GLY A 786 -8.69 -10.71 43.17
CA GLY A 786 -7.74 -11.83 43.23
C GLY A 786 -7.63 -12.69 41.95
N THR A 787 -8.37 -12.41 40.87
CA THR A 787 -8.20 -13.14 39.60
C THR A 787 -6.97 -12.63 38.84
N ARG A 788 -6.05 -13.53 38.45
CA ARG A 788 -4.88 -13.17 37.61
C ARG A 788 -5.33 -12.50 36.30
N ARG A 789 -4.57 -11.49 35.85
CA ARG A 789 -4.86 -10.66 34.66
C ARG A 789 -5.10 -11.50 33.39
N GLU A 790 -4.31 -12.55 33.18
CA GLU A 790 -4.47 -13.48 32.05
C GLU A 790 -5.80 -14.23 32.07
N HIS A 791 -6.27 -14.65 33.25
CA HIS A 791 -7.56 -15.34 33.40
C HIS A 791 -8.74 -14.38 33.23
N LEU A 792 -8.60 -13.11 33.65
CA LEU A 792 -9.62 -12.09 33.40
C LEU A 792 -9.76 -11.80 31.91
N MET A 793 -8.63 -11.62 31.21
CA MET A 793 -8.60 -11.45 29.75
C MET A 793 -9.28 -12.62 29.03
N ALA A 794 -8.85 -13.86 29.31
CA ALA A 794 -9.43 -15.04 28.67
C ALA A 794 -10.95 -15.15 28.91
N ARG A 795 -11.42 -14.81 30.12
CA ARG A 795 -12.86 -14.81 30.46
C ARG A 795 -13.63 -13.73 29.69
N GLN A 796 -13.16 -12.48 29.69
CA GLN A 796 -13.88 -11.38 29.03
C GLN A 796 -13.90 -11.54 27.51
N VAL A 797 -12.79 -11.98 26.92
CA VAL A 797 -12.72 -12.28 25.49
C VAL A 797 -13.65 -13.43 25.13
N LEU A 798 -13.65 -14.52 25.91
CA LEU A 798 -14.57 -15.64 25.68
C LEU A 798 -16.05 -15.22 25.79
N ARG A 799 -16.40 -14.36 26.77
CA ARG A 799 -17.77 -13.84 26.93
C ARG A 799 -18.20 -12.99 25.74
N ALA A 800 -17.35 -12.08 25.28
CA ALA A 800 -17.63 -11.29 24.08
C ALA A 800 -17.82 -12.20 22.86
N GLN A 801 -16.94 -13.19 22.69
CA GLN A 801 -17.01 -14.17 21.61
C GLN A 801 -18.30 -15.00 21.64
N LEU A 802 -18.68 -15.54 22.81
CA LEU A 802 -19.91 -16.32 22.97
C LEU A 802 -21.16 -15.48 22.72
N THR A 803 -21.18 -14.24 23.20
CA THR A 803 -22.32 -13.32 22.97
C THR A 803 -22.52 -13.02 21.48
N MET A 804 -21.43 -12.78 20.74
CA MET A 804 -21.48 -12.60 19.29
C MET A 804 -21.91 -13.88 18.56
N ARG A 805 -21.36 -15.03 18.96
CA ARG A 805 -21.71 -16.34 18.41
C ARG A 805 -23.17 -16.69 18.60
N ASP A 806 -23.72 -16.43 19.78
CA ASP A 806 -25.13 -16.66 20.07
C ASP A 806 -26.03 -15.78 19.21
N PHE A 807 -25.62 -14.54 18.94
CA PHE A 807 -26.33 -13.69 17.99
C PHE A 807 -26.29 -14.26 16.56
N ILE A 808 -25.12 -14.68 16.07
CA ILE A 808 -24.96 -15.25 14.72
C ILE A 808 -25.74 -16.56 14.58
N ALA A 809 -25.73 -17.40 15.60
CA ALA A 809 -26.35 -18.72 15.57
C ALA A 809 -27.87 -18.68 15.69
N TRP A 810 -28.43 -17.67 16.39
CA TRP A 810 -29.84 -17.69 16.81
C TRP A 810 -30.61 -16.39 16.54
N PHE A 811 -29.93 -15.31 16.14
CA PHE A 811 -30.51 -13.98 15.92
C PHE A 811 -31.30 -13.42 17.11
N GLY A 812 -30.97 -13.86 18.33
CA GLY A 812 -31.66 -13.48 19.57
C GLY A 812 -32.99 -14.20 19.82
N TYR A 813 -33.47 -15.05 18.90
CA TYR A 813 -34.78 -15.72 19.03
C TYR A 813 -34.90 -16.64 20.25
N LEU A 814 -33.79 -17.19 20.77
CA LEU A 814 -33.81 -18.04 21.97
C LEU A 814 -34.25 -17.31 23.25
N THR A 815 -34.19 -15.98 23.25
CA THR A 815 -34.57 -15.16 24.41
C THR A 815 -36.00 -14.61 24.31
N LEU A 816 -36.68 -14.85 23.18
CA LEU A 816 -38.02 -14.34 22.93
C LEU A 816 -39.11 -15.34 23.35
N PRO A 817 -40.29 -14.85 23.77
CA PRO A 817 -41.47 -15.70 23.96
C PRO A 817 -41.84 -16.48 22.70
N PRO A 818 -42.35 -17.72 22.80
CA PRO A 818 -42.65 -18.59 21.65
C PRO A 818 -43.54 -17.95 20.58
N GLU A 819 -44.43 -17.03 20.97
CA GLU A 819 -45.33 -16.33 20.05
C GLU A 819 -44.59 -15.36 19.11
N LYS A 820 -43.44 -14.84 19.55
CA LYS A 820 -42.59 -13.90 18.80
C LYS A 820 -41.50 -14.59 17.97
N VAL A 821 -41.33 -15.91 18.13
CA VAL A 821 -40.40 -16.70 17.33
C VAL A 821 -41.07 -17.01 15.97
N PRO A 822 -40.38 -16.83 14.83
CA PRO A 822 -40.96 -17.14 13.52
C PRO A 822 -41.08 -18.66 13.30
N ASN A 823 -41.91 -19.04 12.34
CA ASN A 823 -42.03 -20.42 11.90
C ASN A 823 -40.94 -20.74 10.87
N SER A 824 -40.42 -21.97 10.91
CA SER A 824 -39.52 -22.50 9.89
C SER A 824 -40.25 -22.62 8.54
N TYR A 825 -39.54 -22.39 7.45
CA TYR A 825 -40.03 -22.63 6.09
C TYR A 825 -39.78 -24.07 5.62
N VAL A 826 -39.00 -24.84 6.40
CA VAL A 826 -38.59 -26.22 6.10
C VAL A 826 -39.22 -27.18 7.11
N GLY A 827 -39.38 -28.45 6.71
CA GLY A 827 -39.92 -29.50 7.60
C GLY A 827 -41.39 -29.27 7.96
N GLU A 828 -41.74 -29.54 9.22
CA GLU A 828 -43.11 -29.39 9.76
C GLU A 828 -43.55 -27.93 9.96
N LYS A 829 -42.70 -26.95 9.63
CA LYS A 829 -42.96 -25.51 9.78
C LYS A 829 -43.31 -25.08 11.21
N ASN A 830 -42.75 -25.79 12.19
CA ASN A 830 -42.77 -25.42 13.61
C ASN A 830 -41.92 -24.15 13.84
N LYS A 831 -41.92 -23.62 15.07
CA LYS A 831 -41.07 -22.49 15.45
C LYS A 831 -39.59 -22.82 15.21
N VAL A 832 -38.83 -21.86 14.69
CA VAL A 832 -37.38 -22.03 14.47
C VAL A 832 -36.68 -22.33 15.80
N PHE A 833 -35.65 -23.18 15.76
CA PHE A 833 -34.83 -23.54 16.91
C PHE A 833 -35.61 -24.16 18.08
N LEU A 834 -36.71 -24.85 17.77
CA LEU A 834 -37.56 -25.49 18.77
C LEU A 834 -36.72 -26.43 19.64
N ARG A 835 -36.65 -26.16 20.94
CA ARG A 835 -36.02 -27.06 21.91
C ARG A 835 -36.89 -28.30 22.05
N GLN A 836 -36.27 -29.48 22.04
CA GLN A 836 -36.98 -30.72 22.36
C GLN A 836 -37.62 -30.58 23.74
N LYS A 837 -38.87 -31.05 23.89
CA LYS A 837 -39.56 -31.01 25.18
C LYS A 837 -38.68 -31.73 26.21
N PRO A 838 -38.37 -31.09 27.36
CA PRO A 838 -37.73 -31.81 28.45
C PRO A 838 -38.63 -32.97 28.85
N LEU A 839 -38.05 -34.17 28.94
CA LEU A 839 -38.77 -35.35 29.44
C LEU A 839 -39.15 -35.07 30.90
N MET A 840 -40.42 -35.25 31.23
CA MET A 840 -40.90 -35.16 32.61
C MET A 840 -41.02 -36.59 33.14
N ASN A 841 -40.49 -36.88 34.35
CA ASN A 841 -40.50 -38.20 35.00
C ASN A 841 -39.79 -39.32 34.19
N ASP A 842 -40.08 -40.59 34.51
CA ASP A 842 -39.59 -41.82 33.85
C ASP A 842 -40.12 -42.02 32.40
N GLU A 843 -40.50 -40.95 31.70
CA GLU A 843 -40.96 -41.05 30.31
C GLU A 843 -39.80 -41.37 29.36
N LEU A 844 -39.96 -42.43 28.58
CA LEU A 844 -39.00 -42.75 27.51
C LEU A 844 -39.16 -41.78 26.34
N PRO A 845 -38.06 -41.27 25.75
CA PRO A 845 -38.12 -40.40 24.58
C PRO A 845 -38.78 -41.13 23.40
N GLN A 846 -39.87 -40.55 22.89
CA GLN A 846 -40.50 -41.05 21.66
C GLN A 846 -39.66 -40.64 20.46
N LEU A 847 -38.97 -41.60 19.87
CA LEU A 847 -38.18 -41.40 18.66
C LEU A 847 -39.08 -41.40 17.43
N ALA A 848 -38.85 -40.47 16.51
CA ALA A 848 -39.52 -40.45 15.22
C ALA A 848 -39.15 -41.70 14.39
N ALA A 849 -40.08 -42.16 13.55
CA ALA A 849 -39.87 -43.32 12.67
C ALA A 849 -38.69 -43.14 11.68
N VAL A 850 -38.28 -41.90 11.42
CA VAL A 850 -37.08 -41.56 10.66
C VAL A 850 -36.15 -40.76 11.57
N ALA A 851 -34.88 -41.13 11.61
CA ALA A 851 -33.88 -40.41 12.39
C ALA A 851 -33.84 -38.94 11.92
N PRO A 852 -34.06 -37.96 12.81
CA PRO A 852 -33.95 -36.56 12.43
C PRO A 852 -32.50 -36.28 12.02
N GLN A 853 -32.32 -35.39 11.04
CA GLN A 853 -31.02 -34.89 10.60
C GLN A 853 -30.81 -33.52 11.24
N PRO A 854 -30.28 -33.41 12.47
CA PRO A 854 -30.38 -32.20 13.27
C PRO A 854 -29.64 -31.03 12.63
N GLY A 855 -28.53 -31.31 11.93
CA GLY A 855 -27.78 -30.31 11.18
C GLY A 855 -28.59 -29.71 10.02
N VAL A 856 -29.33 -30.53 9.27
CA VAL A 856 -30.17 -30.06 8.15
C VAL A 856 -31.35 -29.24 8.69
N SER A 857 -31.98 -29.71 9.77
CA SER A 857 -33.04 -28.96 10.44
C SER A 857 -32.55 -27.62 10.96
N TYR A 858 -31.38 -27.58 11.62
CA TYR A 858 -30.78 -26.34 12.10
C TYR A 858 -30.48 -25.36 10.97
N LEU A 859 -29.89 -25.80 9.86
CA LEU A 859 -29.60 -24.93 8.72
C LEU A 859 -30.88 -24.41 8.04
N GLY A 860 -31.92 -25.24 7.96
CA GLY A 860 -33.25 -24.82 7.48
C GLY A 860 -33.90 -23.78 8.38
N ASP A 861 -33.82 -23.96 9.69
CA ASP A 861 -34.30 -23.00 10.69
C ASP A 861 -33.51 -21.71 10.65
N TRP A 862 -32.18 -21.78 10.53
CA TRP A 862 -31.30 -20.62 10.43
C TRP A 862 -31.62 -19.77 9.20
N LEU A 863 -31.83 -20.40 8.02
CA LEU A 863 -32.27 -19.69 6.81
C LEU A 863 -33.64 -19.03 7.01
N SER A 864 -34.59 -19.75 7.60
CA SER A 864 -35.96 -19.23 7.83
C SER A 864 -35.96 -18.05 8.80
N ALA A 865 -35.13 -18.14 9.84
CA ALA A 865 -34.91 -17.08 10.81
C ALA A 865 -34.26 -15.86 10.15
N LEU A 866 -33.23 -16.06 9.32
CA LEU A 866 -32.60 -14.99 8.54
C LEU A 866 -33.61 -14.26 7.66
N MET A 867 -34.52 -14.98 6.98
CA MET A 867 -35.54 -14.33 6.14
C MET A 867 -36.45 -13.40 6.94
N SER A 868 -36.86 -13.85 8.13
CA SER A 868 -37.67 -13.05 9.04
C SER A 868 -36.91 -11.81 9.51
N VAL A 869 -35.63 -11.97 9.88
CA VAL A 869 -34.74 -10.88 10.26
C VAL A 869 -34.60 -9.84 9.16
N VAL A 870 -34.38 -10.25 7.91
CA VAL A 870 -34.24 -9.36 6.75
C VAL A 870 -35.52 -8.55 6.51
N LEU A 871 -36.69 -9.18 6.63
CA LEU A 871 -37.97 -8.48 6.47
C LEU A 871 -38.20 -7.48 7.60
N ASP A 872 -37.90 -7.87 8.84
CA ASP A 872 -38.04 -6.99 10.00
C ASP A 872 -37.01 -5.83 10.00
N ASN A 873 -35.94 -5.93 9.20
CA ASN A 873 -34.99 -4.85 8.99
C ASN A 873 -35.54 -3.73 8.09
N ALA A 874 -36.71 -3.91 7.45
CA ALA A 874 -37.38 -2.83 6.73
C ALA A 874 -37.68 -1.65 7.67
N GLY A 875 -37.35 -0.42 7.26
CA GLY A 875 -37.47 0.77 8.12
C GLY A 875 -36.31 0.99 9.09
N HIS A 876 -35.26 0.15 9.05
CA HIS A 876 -34.05 0.28 9.87
C HIS A 876 -32.79 0.44 9.00
N SER A 877 -32.86 1.23 7.91
CA SER A 877 -31.72 1.54 7.04
C SER A 877 -30.61 2.31 7.76
N ALA A 878 -29.37 2.25 7.23
CA ALA A 878 -28.21 2.98 7.77
C ALA A 878 -28.44 4.50 7.85
N THR A 879 -29.37 5.01 7.03
CA THR A 879 -29.77 6.40 6.88
C THR A 879 -30.83 6.90 7.86
N ARG A 880 -31.48 6.01 8.63
CA ARG A 880 -32.58 6.42 9.53
C ARG A 880 -32.16 7.47 10.57
N ASP A 881 -30.94 7.35 11.07
CA ASP A 881 -30.39 8.24 12.09
C ASP A 881 -29.73 9.49 11.49
N ILE A 882 -29.78 9.66 10.16
CA ILE A 882 -29.23 10.80 9.43
C ILE A 882 -30.38 11.75 9.08
N SER A 883 -30.22 13.04 9.40
CA SER A 883 -31.24 14.04 9.09
C SER A 883 -31.43 14.19 7.58
N VAL A 884 -32.63 14.61 7.15
CA VAL A 884 -32.94 14.86 5.72
C VAL A 884 -31.95 15.86 5.11
N GLU A 885 -31.55 16.88 5.88
CA GLU A 885 -30.58 17.88 5.42
C GLU A 885 -29.18 17.27 5.21
N HIS A 886 -28.69 16.48 6.16
CA HIS A 886 -27.41 15.79 6.02
C HIS A 886 -27.44 14.75 4.90
N ASN A 887 -28.57 14.06 4.69
CA ASN A 887 -28.75 13.14 3.58
C ASN A 887 -28.75 13.87 2.23
N ARG A 888 -29.40 15.04 2.13
CA ARG A 888 -29.33 15.89 0.94
C ARG A 888 -27.91 16.39 0.66
N GLN A 889 -27.19 16.83 1.70
CA GLN A 889 -25.79 17.24 1.59
C GLN A 889 -24.92 16.11 1.07
N LEU A 890 -25.08 14.89 1.61
CA LEU A 890 -24.37 13.71 1.11
C LEU A 890 -24.71 13.42 -0.37
N GLY A 891 -25.98 13.56 -0.76
CA GLY A 891 -26.40 13.46 -2.16
C GLY A 891 -25.69 14.46 -3.08
N GLN A 892 -25.48 15.69 -2.63
CA GLN A 892 -24.71 16.71 -3.37
C GLN A 892 -23.23 16.31 -3.49
N ILE A 893 -22.61 15.85 -2.41
CA ILE A 893 -21.22 15.37 -2.41
C ILE A 893 -21.05 14.21 -3.39
N ILE A 894 -21.94 13.21 -3.35
CA ILE A 894 -21.93 12.08 -4.28
C ILE A 894 -22.13 12.55 -5.73
N SER A 895 -23.01 13.52 -5.97
CA SER A 895 -23.22 14.08 -7.30
C SER A 895 -21.97 14.79 -7.81
N GLN A 896 -21.25 15.53 -6.96
CA GLN A 896 -20.00 16.22 -7.31
C GLN A 896 -18.89 15.24 -7.66
N LEU A 897 -18.73 14.16 -6.88
CA LEU A 897 -17.79 13.07 -7.19
C LEU A 897 -18.05 12.45 -8.57
N LYS A 898 -19.34 12.37 -8.95
CA LYS A 898 -19.81 11.75 -10.18
C LYS A 898 -19.94 12.70 -11.36
N GLN A 899 -19.69 14.01 -11.20
CA GLN A 899 -19.85 14.96 -12.31
C GLN A 899 -19.02 14.52 -13.51
N GLU A 900 -19.70 14.04 -14.55
CA GLU A 900 -19.10 13.88 -15.87
C GLU A 900 -18.91 15.28 -16.42
N ASN A 901 -17.66 15.74 -16.45
CA ASN A 901 -17.33 16.96 -17.15
C ASN A 901 -17.51 16.67 -18.64
N MET A 902 -18.70 16.96 -19.16
CA MET A 902 -18.92 16.97 -20.60
C MET A 902 -17.89 17.95 -21.21
N PRO A 903 -17.13 17.53 -22.23
CA PRO A 903 -16.25 18.43 -22.92
C PRO A 903 -17.09 19.58 -23.48
N CYS A 904 -16.76 20.82 -23.07
CA CYS A 904 -17.30 22.03 -23.69
C CYS A 904 -16.81 22.18 -25.12
#